data_AF-R6C004-F1
#
_entry.id   AF-R6C004-F1
#
_cell.length_a   1.000
_cell.length_b   1.000
_cell.length_c   1.000
_cell.angle_alpha   90.00
_cell.angle_beta   90.00
_cell.angle_gamma   90.00
#
_symmetry.space_group_name_H-M   'P 1'
#
loop_
_entity.id
_entity.type
_entity.pdbx_description
1 polymer ?
#
loop_
_entity_poly.entity_id
_entity_poly.type
_entity_poly.pdbx_seq_one_letter_code
_entity_poly.pdbx_strand_id
1 'polypeptide(L)'
;MAKFNLDYYSGENFYSDGDIEKEILKIVKTQGSYESMENVPFPVLYHLSRVRENILNWYPFQEDATCLEIGSGCGAISGLLCERMKKVVSVELSKQRADINMARHERVPNLEIWVGNLNDMVFGEQFDYIVLNGVFEYAPGFTEGDQPCETFLKNIKRLLKPEGILLIAIENRFGLKYFAGAPEDHTNGYFDGIAGYPDNHSVRTFSKGEWERLMEACGFSYHRFYYPYPDYKFPREVFTDESLKEQKYGLPTWNFTKYRMALFREGQVAETIQQDGRMDYFANSFLIEMSRNQIRADKKVLYAKMSTDRDRHFSIATTIEEQNGEKVVVKQPMTNEAKRHLQNMQNKQKDYGSWSSLGVKAKGDAVVTPFLQEKSLGQQAKQAIYEHNVEKVKNLISTVSMLCEKESAATGNRHIVSREMSGRERTEFAQVFGTSQICPELPCIAPANIDLILDNIFEKDGKYRVIDCEWIFDFPVPVAFIIWRAINELYSSYPQLEQDCRMQELLEEYQITQEMSETFHKWGTYFAEHYVGANRVLHYSIPEIGISLEEFRKRHQEKDLLNCQLFVDTGNGFREEEKIQAETVLQDGAFRVTFDLKNFKDWKALRFDPLEGKPCICRIDHAGTNAKLKAVNASGKVEHGDLFLTTDPVYLVKMEENKDQVKISGMIAVLSMEEALERANWLLGKKNGLAFWRK
;
A
#
# COMPACT_ATOMS: atom_id res chain seq x y z
N MET A 1 -14.54 16.83 34.21
CA MET A 1 -14.65 17.42 32.87
C MET A 1 -13.27 17.92 32.48
N ALA A 2 -12.95 17.89 31.18
CA ALA A 2 -11.69 18.42 30.67
C ALA A 2 -11.64 19.94 30.90
N LYS A 3 -10.42 20.49 31.03
CA LYS A 3 -10.21 21.94 31.18
C LYS A 3 -9.83 22.56 29.84
N PHE A 4 -10.35 23.75 29.56
CA PHE A 4 -10.02 24.52 28.36
C PHE A 4 -9.30 25.80 28.78
N ASN A 5 -8.04 25.96 28.37
CA ASN A 5 -7.21 27.11 28.69
C ASN A 5 -6.96 27.94 27.42
N LEU A 6 -7.40 29.20 27.44
CA LEU A 6 -7.26 30.16 26.36
C LEU A 6 -6.32 31.33 26.71
N ASP A 7 -5.59 31.26 27.83
CA ASP A 7 -4.75 32.35 28.33
C ASP A 7 -3.63 32.74 27.33
N TYR A 8 -3.24 31.82 26.46
CA TYR A 8 -2.19 31.97 25.45
C TYR A 8 -2.74 32.09 24.02
N TYR A 9 -4.06 32.19 23.84
CA TYR A 9 -4.67 32.31 22.52
C TYR A 9 -4.61 33.77 22.03
N SER A 10 -3.88 34.01 20.95
CA SER A 10 -3.72 35.36 20.37
C SER A 10 -4.93 35.87 19.57
N GLY A 11 -5.93 35.03 19.32
CA GLY A 11 -7.08 35.37 18.48
C GLY A 11 -7.02 34.82 17.06
N GLU A 12 -5.86 34.30 16.64
CA GLU A 12 -5.61 33.79 15.28
C GLU A 12 -5.40 32.27 15.28
N ASN A 13 -5.87 31.58 14.21
CA ASN A 13 -5.63 30.16 14.00
C ASN A 13 -4.43 29.97 13.06
N PHE A 14 -3.33 29.39 13.55
CA PHE A 14 -2.08 29.28 12.79
C PHE A 14 -1.91 28.01 11.93
N TYR A 15 -2.94 27.17 11.83
CA TYR A 15 -2.99 26.00 10.92
C TYR A 15 -4.43 25.48 10.82
N SER A 16 -4.93 25.12 9.63
CA SER A 16 -6.29 24.61 9.46
C SER A 16 -6.45 23.84 8.14
N ASP A 17 -7.30 22.81 8.15
CA ASP A 17 -7.78 22.12 6.93
C ASP A 17 -8.94 22.88 6.25
N GLY A 18 -9.27 24.08 6.73
CA GLY A 18 -10.33 24.94 6.23
C GLY A 18 -11.71 24.59 6.81
N ASP A 19 -12.76 24.89 6.04
CA ASP A 19 -14.15 24.80 6.50
C ASP A 19 -14.59 23.37 6.91
N ILE A 20 -13.88 22.33 6.46
CA ILE A 20 -14.17 20.93 6.82
C ILE A 20 -14.10 20.69 8.33
N GLU A 21 -13.30 21.47 9.07
CA GLU A 21 -13.21 21.38 10.53
C GLU A 21 -14.53 21.77 11.20
N LYS A 22 -15.35 22.64 10.59
CA LYS A 22 -16.71 22.97 11.09
C LYS A 22 -17.65 21.76 10.97
N GLU A 23 -17.50 20.99 9.89
CA GLU A 23 -18.26 19.76 9.69
C GLU A 23 -17.83 18.68 10.69
N ILE A 24 -16.51 18.51 10.90
CA ILE A 24 -15.97 17.59 11.91
C ILE A 24 -16.52 17.94 13.30
N LEU A 25 -16.52 19.22 13.68
CA LEU A 25 -17.08 19.68 14.96
C LEU A 25 -18.58 19.33 15.07
N LYS A 26 -19.34 19.49 13.99
CA LYS A 26 -20.76 19.12 13.95
C LYS A 26 -20.94 17.62 14.17
N ILE A 27 -20.19 16.78 13.46
CA ILE A 27 -20.23 15.31 13.58
C ILE A 27 -20.01 14.90 15.04
N VAL A 28 -18.94 15.42 15.66
CA VAL A 28 -18.59 15.10 17.06
C VAL A 28 -19.69 15.56 18.02
N LYS A 29 -20.20 16.80 17.89
CA LYS A 29 -21.21 17.34 18.80
C LYS A 29 -22.55 16.61 18.73
N THR A 30 -22.92 16.10 17.56
CA THR A 30 -24.15 15.31 17.40
C THR A 30 -23.97 13.84 17.77
N GLN A 31 -22.79 13.43 18.26
CA GLN A 31 -22.41 12.03 18.48
C GLN A 31 -22.64 11.16 17.24
N GLY A 32 -22.51 11.75 16.05
CA GLY A 32 -22.59 11.01 14.80
C GLY A 32 -21.32 10.21 14.58
N SER A 33 -21.43 9.03 13.96
CA SER A 33 -20.27 8.33 13.41
C SER A 33 -20.07 8.78 11.97
N TYR A 34 -18.84 9.12 11.59
CA TYR A 34 -18.53 9.35 10.17
C TYR A 34 -18.76 8.07 9.33
N GLU A 35 -18.79 6.89 9.97
CA GLU A 35 -19.04 5.60 9.32
C GLU A 35 -20.45 5.51 8.70
N SER A 36 -21.40 6.36 9.12
CA SER A 36 -22.73 6.43 8.49
C SER A 36 -22.80 7.38 7.29
N MET A 37 -21.70 8.06 6.95
CA MET A 37 -21.65 8.95 5.79
C MET A 37 -21.40 8.16 4.52
N GLU A 38 -22.15 8.46 3.46
CA GLU A 38 -21.99 7.81 2.15
C GLU A 38 -20.64 8.17 1.49
N ASN A 39 -20.19 9.42 1.65
CA ASN A 39 -18.89 9.90 1.20
C ASN A 39 -18.15 10.54 2.36
N VAL A 40 -17.04 9.95 2.81
CA VAL A 40 -16.22 10.47 3.91
C VAL A 40 -15.01 11.22 3.31
N PRO A 41 -14.92 12.55 3.49
CA PRO A 41 -13.73 13.30 3.10
C PRO A 41 -12.49 12.84 3.88
N PHE A 42 -11.32 12.83 3.23
CA PHE A 42 -10.07 12.40 3.87
C PHE A 42 -9.78 13.13 5.21
N PRO A 43 -9.97 14.46 5.36
CA PRO A 43 -9.77 15.10 6.67
C PRO A 43 -10.66 14.55 7.79
N VAL A 44 -11.91 14.17 7.47
CA VAL A 44 -12.82 13.55 8.45
C VAL A 44 -12.25 12.19 8.89
N LEU A 45 -11.85 11.35 7.93
CA LEU A 45 -11.22 10.06 8.21
C LEU A 45 -9.91 10.23 9.01
N TYR A 46 -9.05 11.17 8.61
CA TYR A 46 -7.76 11.45 9.25
C TYR A 46 -7.91 11.87 10.71
N HIS A 47 -8.86 12.76 11.02
CA HIS A 47 -9.04 13.28 12.38
C HIS A 47 -9.84 12.35 13.30
N LEU A 48 -10.77 11.56 12.76
CA LEU A 48 -11.71 10.77 13.55
C LEU A 48 -11.45 9.26 13.57
N SER A 49 -10.62 8.72 12.67
CA SER A 49 -10.35 7.28 12.62
C SER A 49 -9.61 6.79 13.87
N ARG A 50 -10.14 5.72 14.47
CA ARG A 50 -9.51 5.03 15.61
C ARG A 50 -8.18 4.37 15.25
N VAL A 51 -7.93 4.13 13.96
CA VAL A 51 -6.64 3.59 13.50
C VAL A 51 -5.49 4.56 13.83
N ARG A 52 -5.76 5.86 13.98
CA ARG A 52 -4.76 6.85 14.43
C ARG A 52 -4.14 6.50 15.79
N GLU A 53 -4.92 5.87 16.68
CA GLU A 53 -4.46 5.50 18.03
C GLU A 53 -3.45 4.35 18.02
N ASN A 54 -3.39 3.58 16.93
CA ASN A 54 -2.46 2.45 16.78
C ASN A 54 -0.99 2.86 16.85
N ILE A 55 -0.67 4.13 16.65
CA ILE A 55 0.69 4.62 16.81
C ILE A 55 1.21 4.41 18.23
N LEU A 56 0.34 4.45 19.25
CA LEU A 56 0.73 4.42 20.67
C LEU A 56 -0.09 3.49 21.57
N ASN A 57 -1.19 2.88 21.11
CA ASN A 57 -2.05 2.07 21.99
C ASN A 57 -1.39 0.78 22.54
N TRP A 58 -0.32 0.31 21.88
CA TRP A 58 0.53 -0.81 22.32
C TRP A 58 1.67 -0.35 23.24
N TYR A 59 1.97 0.96 23.29
CA TYR A 59 3.15 1.48 23.97
C TYR A 59 2.99 1.38 25.51
N PRO A 60 4.02 0.93 26.24
CA PRO A 60 3.92 0.64 27.67
C PRO A 60 4.09 1.92 28.53
N PHE A 61 3.11 2.82 28.48
CA PHE A 61 3.09 4.00 29.35
C PHE A 61 3.00 3.64 30.84
N GLN A 62 3.55 4.52 31.69
CA GLN A 62 3.37 4.46 33.15
C GLN A 62 2.04 5.10 33.55
N GLU A 63 1.20 4.37 34.29
CA GLU A 63 -0.15 4.82 34.65
C GLU A 63 -0.17 6.11 35.49
N ASP A 64 0.83 6.32 36.34
CA ASP A 64 0.95 7.47 37.25
C ASP A 64 1.62 8.71 36.63
N ALA A 65 2.00 8.63 35.35
CA ALA A 65 2.77 9.64 34.65
C ALA A 65 1.97 10.88 34.21
N THR A 66 2.68 11.98 33.97
CA THR A 66 2.18 13.19 33.31
C THR A 66 2.68 13.29 31.87
N CYS A 67 1.78 13.69 30.96
CA CYS A 67 2.07 13.81 29.53
C CYS A 67 1.80 15.23 29.03
N LEU A 68 2.71 15.74 28.19
CA LEU A 68 2.48 16.90 27.34
C LEU A 68 2.33 16.42 25.89
N GLU A 69 1.13 16.57 25.33
CA GLU A 69 0.85 16.33 23.91
C GLU A 69 0.99 17.66 23.16
N ILE A 70 1.97 17.77 22.27
CA ILE A 70 2.20 18.98 21.48
C ILE A 70 1.59 18.78 20.09
N GLY A 71 0.71 19.69 19.66
CA GLY A 71 -0.01 19.61 18.39
C GLY A 71 -1.13 18.57 18.41
N SER A 72 -2.01 18.66 19.41
CA SER A 72 -3.08 17.66 19.62
C SER A 72 -4.13 17.59 18.50
N GLY A 73 -4.19 18.61 17.63
CA GLY A 73 -5.14 18.70 16.54
C GLY A 73 -6.58 18.54 17.02
N CYS A 74 -7.36 17.73 16.30
CA CYS A 74 -8.73 17.39 16.67
C CYS A 74 -8.82 16.33 17.79
N GLY A 75 -7.73 16.04 18.52
CA GLY A 75 -7.68 15.07 19.60
C GLY A 75 -7.64 13.61 19.14
N ALA A 76 -6.94 13.30 18.04
CA ALA A 76 -6.92 11.93 17.50
C ALA A 76 -6.34 10.90 18.48
N ILE A 77 -5.39 11.29 19.34
CA ILE A 77 -4.77 10.42 20.35
C ILE A 77 -4.93 10.93 21.79
N SER A 78 -5.48 12.12 22.02
CA SER A 78 -5.63 12.70 23.37
C SER A 78 -6.42 11.79 24.32
N GLY A 79 -7.50 11.18 23.83
CA GLY A 79 -8.30 10.22 24.60
C GLY A 79 -7.50 9.01 25.05
N LEU A 80 -6.77 8.37 24.12
CA LEU A 80 -5.86 7.26 24.42
C LEU A 80 -4.82 7.64 25.49
N LEU A 81 -4.18 8.81 25.37
CA LEU A 81 -3.18 9.25 26.34
C LEU A 81 -3.80 9.42 27.74
N CYS A 82 -5.04 9.94 27.82
CA CYS A 82 -5.77 10.10 29.09
C CYS A 82 -6.20 8.76 29.70
N GLU A 83 -6.47 7.74 28.89
CA GLU A 83 -6.78 6.40 29.38
C GLU A 83 -5.55 5.71 29.98
N ARG A 84 -4.34 6.08 29.53
CA ARG A 84 -3.09 5.40 29.90
C ARG A 84 -2.25 6.12 30.95
N MET A 85 -2.55 7.39 31.24
CA MET A 85 -1.73 8.22 32.11
C MET A 85 -2.57 9.12 33.04
N LYS A 86 -2.00 9.46 34.19
CA LYS A 86 -2.66 10.20 35.26
C LYS A 86 -3.08 11.61 34.87
N LYS A 87 -2.30 12.31 34.04
CA LYS A 87 -2.60 13.68 33.59
C LYS A 87 -2.07 13.90 32.18
N VAL A 88 -2.89 14.52 31.33
CA VAL A 88 -2.49 14.96 29.98
C VAL A 88 -2.76 16.45 29.83
N VAL A 89 -1.74 17.18 29.38
CA VAL A 89 -1.85 18.56 28.91
C VAL A 89 -1.63 18.53 27.40
N SER A 90 -2.64 18.93 26.65
CA SER A 90 -2.60 18.99 25.19
C SER A 90 -2.46 20.44 24.74
N VAL A 91 -1.51 20.72 23.86
CA VAL A 91 -1.26 22.04 23.28
C VAL A 91 -1.69 22.03 21.81
N GLU A 92 -2.43 23.05 21.39
CA GLU A 92 -2.88 23.21 20.01
C GLU A 92 -2.86 24.68 19.58
N LEU A 93 -2.35 24.93 18.36
CA LEU A 93 -2.26 26.28 17.79
C LEU A 93 -3.62 26.78 17.28
N SER A 94 -4.46 25.87 16.78
CA SER A 94 -5.77 26.18 16.21
C SER A 94 -6.87 26.02 17.25
N LYS A 95 -7.53 27.12 17.61
CA LYS A 95 -8.69 27.08 18.50
C LYS A 95 -9.79 26.19 17.91
N GLN A 96 -9.97 26.20 16.60
CA GLN A 96 -11.01 25.41 15.95
C GLN A 96 -10.80 23.90 16.13
N ARG A 97 -9.55 23.43 16.00
CA ARG A 97 -9.18 22.04 16.27
C ARG A 97 -9.28 21.71 17.76
N ALA A 98 -8.83 22.63 18.61
CA ALA A 98 -8.96 22.49 20.06
C ALA A 98 -10.42 22.41 20.53
N ASP A 99 -11.35 23.14 19.89
CA ASP A 99 -12.79 23.07 20.14
C ASP A 99 -13.35 21.68 19.77
N ILE A 100 -12.84 21.06 18.69
CA ILE A 100 -13.19 19.68 18.31
C ILE A 100 -12.67 18.69 19.35
N ASN A 101 -11.40 18.83 19.76
CA ASN A 101 -10.79 17.99 20.79
C ASN A 101 -11.61 18.09 22.11
N MET A 102 -11.96 19.30 22.53
CA MET A 102 -12.80 19.56 23.70
C MET A 102 -14.19 18.93 23.54
N ALA A 103 -14.82 19.04 22.38
CA ALA A 103 -16.13 18.40 22.14
C ALA A 103 -16.09 16.87 22.21
N ARG A 104 -14.98 16.24 21.80
CA ARG A 104 -14.78 14.79 21.90
C ARG A 104 -14.57 14.34 23.35
N HIS A 105 -13.79 15.12 24.11
CA HIS A 105 -13.24 14.69 25.39
C HIS A 105 -13.72 15.52 26.58
N GLU A 106 -14.83 16.26 26.45
CA GLU A 106 -15.41 17.11 27.50
C GLU A 106 -15.54 16.39 28.86
N ARG A 107 -15.85 15.09 28.83
CA ARG A 107 -16.07 14.28 30.04
C ARG A 107 -14.79 13.67 30.61
N VAL A 108 -13.64 13.82 29.98
CA VAL A 108 -12.34 13.27 30.42
C VAL A 108 -11.73 14.17 31.50
N PRO A 109 -11.69 13.77 32.77
CA PRO A 109 -11.38 14.67 33.89
C PRO A 109 -9.90 15.00 34.05
N ASN A 110 -9.00 14.21 33.44
CA ASN A 110 -7.54 14.34 33.53
C ASN A 110 -6.92 15.00 32.30
N LEU A 111 -7.74 15.62 31.43
CA LEU A 111 -7.30 16.34 30.24
C LEU A 111 -7.37 17.86 30.45
N GLU A 112 -6.31 18.57 30.09
CA GLU A 112 -6.28 20.03 29.94
C GLU A 112 -5.85 20.39 28.53
N ILE A 113 -6.65 21.17 27.79
CA ILE A 113 -6.32 21.63 26.44
C ILE A 113 -5.97 23.10 26.48
N TRP A 114 -4.75 23.44 26.05
CA TRP A 114 -4.19 24.79 26.03
C TRP A 114 -4.08 25.26 24.58
N VAL A 115 -4.64 26.43 24.29
CA VAL A 115 -4.65 26.99 22.93
C VAL A 115 -3.64 28.13 22.84
N GLY A 116 -2.69 28.02 21.90
CA GLY A 116 -1.66 29.02 21.68
C GLY A 116 -0.34 28.42 21.18
N ASN A 117 0.68 29.27 21.01
CA ASN A 117 2.02 28.84 20.63
C ASN A 117 2.78 28.29 21.84
N LEU A 118 3.32 27.07 21.70
CA LEU A 118 4.10 26.41 22.75
C LEU A 118 5.26 27.28 23.26
N ASN A 119 5.90 28.04 22.38
CA ASN A 119 7.06 28.87 22.72
C ASN A 119 6.72 30.01 23.70
N ASP A 120 5.45 30.41 23.77
CA ASP A 120 4.96 31.46 24.68
C ASP A 120 4.43 30.90 26.02
N MET A 121 4.28 29.57 26.11
CA MET A 121 3.66 28.92 27.26
C MET A 121 4.64 28.71 28.41
N VAL A 122 4.18 29.01 29.63
CA VAL A 122 4.91 28.73 30.86
C VAL A 122 4.23 27.59 31.62
N PHE A 123 4.94 26.47 31.73
CA PHE A 123 4.49 25.31 32.49
C PHE A 123 5.07 25.35 33.91
N GLY A 124 4.22 25.11 34.91
CA GLY A 124 4.63 25.01 36.32
C GLY A 124 5.23 23.66 36.70
N GLU A 125 5.36 22.73 35.74
CA GLU A 125 5.87 21.38 35.94
C GLU A 125 6.67 20.89 34.73
N GLN A 126 7.42 19.81 34.94
CA GLN A 126 8.00 19.00 33.87
C GLN A 126 7.19 17.72 33.69
N PHE A 127 7.27 17.11 32.52
CA PHE A 127 6.47 15.95 32.14
C PHE A 127 7.29 14.66 32.11
N ASP A 128 6.66 13.54 32.45
CA ASP A 128 7.25 12.21 32.29
C ASP A 128 7.28 11.79 30.82
N TYR A 129 6.24 12.16 30.06
CA TYR A 129 6.15 11.94 28.63
C TYR A 129 5.90 13.24 27.88
N ILE A 130 6.53 13.39 26.72
CA ILE A 130 6.15 14.39 25.73
C ILE A 130 5.90 13.67 24.41
N VAL A 131 4.78 13.96 23.75
CA VAL A 131 4.35 13.31 22.51
C VAL A 131 4.14 14.34 21.41
N LEU A 132 4.79 14.14 20.26
CA LEU A 132 4.55 14.86 19.00
C LEU A 132 4.16 13.85 17.93
N ASN A 133 3.01 14.04 17.28
CA ASN A 133 2.50 13.11 16.27
C ASN A 133 2.16 13.84 14.97
N GLY A 134 3.11 13.93 14.03
CA GLY A 134 3.00 14.75 12.81
C GLY A 134 3.00 16.25 13.14
N VAL A 135 4.11 16.73 13.69
CA VAL A 135 4.25 18.12 14.19
C VAL A 135 5.68 18.62 13.98
N PHE A 136 6.68 17.78 14.22
CA PHE A 136 8.08 18.20 14.22
C PHE A 136 8.57 18.70 12.86
N GLU A 137 7.99 18.21 11.76
CA GLU A 137 8.26 18.64 10.40
C GLU A 137 8.02 20.14 10.18
N TYR A 138 7.16 20.76 10.99
CA TYR A 138 6.84 22.18 10.93
C TYR A 138 7.71 23.04 11.85
N ALA A 139 8.66 22.45 12.59
CA ALA A 139 9.55 23.19 13.48
C ALA A 139 10.25 24.40 12.81
N PRO A 140 10.71 24.32 11.54
CA PRO A 140 11.26 25.48 10.82
C PRO A 140 10.30 26.65 10.65
N GLY A 141 9.00 26.39 10.53
CA GLY A 141 7.98 27.42 10.34
C GLY A 141 7.58 28.17 11.61
N PHE A 142 7.83 27.60 12.79
CA PHE A 142 7.37 28.15 14.08
C PHE A 142 8.50 28.51 15.06
N THR A 143 9.74 28.18 14.73
CA THR A 143 10.91 28.46 15.57
C THR A 143 11.86 29.37 14.82
N GLU A 144 12.17 30.53 15.40
CA GLU A 144 13.12 31.47 14.82
C GLU A 144 14.59 31.03 15.01
N GLY A 145 15.46 31.45 14.09
CA GLY A 145 16.91 31.25 14.17
C GLY A 145 17.48 30.31 13.10
N ASP A 146 18.81 30.19 13.07
CA ASP A 146 19.55 29.45 12.03
C ASP A 146 19.44 27.91 12.15
N GLN A 147 19.07 27.44 13.35
CA GLN A 147 18.93 26.01 13.69
C GLN A 147 17.57 25.77 14.35
N PRO A 148 16.46 25.96 13.62
CA PRO A 148 15.13 25.98 14.22
C PRO A 148 14.73 24.61 14.78
N CYS A 149 15.11 23.52 14.13
CA CYS A 149 14.79 22.15 14.56
C CYS A 149 15.53 21.79 15.86
N GLU A 150 16.83 22.09 15.95
CA GLU A 150 17.64 21.89 17.15
C GLU A 150 17.13 22.76 18.30
N THR A 151 16.76 24.00 18.01
CA THR A 151 16.22 24.95 19.00
C THR A 151 14.89 24.45 19.55
N PHE A 152 13.99 24.01 18.67
CA PHE A 152 12.71 23.44 19.06
C PHE A 152 12.89 22.19 19.93
N LEU A 153 13.75 21.26 19.52
CA LEU A 153 14.03 20.04 20.27
C LEU A 153 14.68 20.32 21.64
N LYS A 154 15.57 21.32 21.72
CA LYS A 154 16.15 21.80 23.00
C LYS A 154 15.10 22.43 23.91
N ASN A 155 14.14 23.18 23.36
CA ASN A 155 13.04 23.77 24.14
C ASN A 155 12.15 22.67 24.72
N ILE A 156 11.76 21.68 23.92
CA ILE A 156 10.99 20.52 24.38
C ILE A 156 11.73 19.77 25.50
N LYS A 157 13.04 19.55 25.33
CA LYS A 157 13.88 18.89 26.34
C LYS A 157 13.85 19.57 27.72
N ARG A 158 13.64 20.89 27.79
CA ARG A 158 13.53 21.62 29.06
C ARG A 158 12.24 21.32 29.82
N LEU A 159 11.18 20.96 29.11
CA LEU A 159 9.87 20.57 29.67
C LEU A 159 9.85 19.11 30.12
N LEU A 160 10.82 18.30 29.72
CA LEU A 160 10.92 16.89 30.06
C LEU A 160 11.59 16.69 31.43
N LYS A 161 11.10 15.76 32.25
CA LYS A 161 11.76 15.29 33.49
C LYS A 161 13.06 14.52 33.18
N PRO A 162 14.04 14.42 34.10
CA PRO A 162 15.31 13.73 33.87
C PRO A 162 15.18 12.34 33.24
N GLU A 163 14.30 11.52 33.81
CA GLU A 163 13.95 10.16 33.34
C GLU A 163 12.81 10.13 32.33
N GLY A 164 12.38 11.29 31.84
CA GLY A 164 11.25 11.40 30.94
C GLY A 164 11.57 10.86 29.54
N ILE A 165 10.52 10.56 28.79
CA ILE A 165 10.57 10.03 27.43
C ILE A 165 9.90 11.00 26.47
N LEU A 166 10.58 11.31 25.37
CA LEU A 166 10.01 12.04 24.24
C LEU A 166 9.70 11.05 23.12
N LEU A 167 8.47 11.09 22.62
CA LEU A 167 7.96 10.27 21.53
C LEU A 167 7.63 11.18 20.34
N ILE A 168 8.28 10.93 19.19
CA ILE A 168 8.04 11.67 17.95
C ILE A 168 7.62 10.69 16.86
N ALA A 169 6.40 10.82 16.36
CA ALA A 169 5.93 10.12 15.15
C ALA A 169 6.03 11.07 13.94
N ILE A 170 6.69 10.62 12.88
CA ILE A 170 7.01 11.43 11.70
C ILE A 170 7.26 10.57 10.46
N GLU A 171 7.04 11.13 9.28
CA GLU A 171 7.50 10.62 7.99
C GLU A 171 9.03 10.45 7.96
N ASN A 172 9.50 9.42 7.27
CA ASN A 172 10.91 9.27 6.93
C ASN A 172 11.15 9.88 5.57
N ARG A 173 12.06 10.86 5.45
CA ARG A 173 12.40 11.50 4.18
C ARG A 173 12.79 10.51 3.06
N PHE A 174 13.35 9.36 3.45
CA PHE A 174 13.73 8.26 2.53
C PHE A 174 12.80 7.04 2.62
N GLY A 175 11.55 7.23 3.03
CA GLY A 175 10.53 6.20 2.99
C GLY A 175 10.41 5.58 1.59
N LEU A 176 10.36 4.25 1.53
CA LEU A 176 10.31 3.49 0.27
C LEU A 176 9.16 3.94 -0.63
N LYS A 177 8.03 4.36 -0.06
CA LYS A 177 6.86 4.87 -0.79
C LYS A 177 7.21 6.02 -1.74
N TYR A 178 8.14 6.90 -1.38
CA TYR A 178 8.51 8.04 -2.21
C TYR A 178 9.32 7.60 -3.42
N PHE A 179 10.20 6.61 -3.25
CA PHE A 179 10.88 5.96 -4.39
C PHE A 179 9.90 5.20 -5.28
N ALA A 180 8.85 4.62 -4.69
CA ALA A 180 7.81 3.89 -5.41
C ALA A 180 6.87 4.78 -6.24
N GLY A 181 6.92 6.11 -6.06
CA GLY A 181 6.12 7.06 -6.82
C GLY A 181 5.05 7.81 -6.01
N ALA A 182 5.09 7.76 -4.67
CA ALA A 182 4.29 8.66 -3.85
C ALA A 182 4.87 10.09 -3.90
N PRO A 183 4.04 11.14 -4.10
CA PRO A 183 4.46 12.50 -3.85
C PRO A 183 4.80 12.72 -2.37
N GLU A 184 5.62 13.72 -2.08
CA GLU A 184 5.97 14.13 -0.72
C GLU A 184 4.72 14.66 0.02
N ASP A 185 4.51 14.24 1.27
CA ASP A 185 3.26 14.43 2.02
C ASP A 185 2.89 15.92 2.27
N HIS A 186 3.86 16.83 2.24
CA HIS A 186 3.68 18.24 2.58
C HIS A 186 3.84 19.17 1.37
N THR A 187 4.65 18.81 0.37
CA THR A 187 4.84 19.63 -0.85
C THR A 187 4.00 19.15 -2.03
N ASN A 188 3.50 17.91 -2.01
CA ASN A 188 2.91 17.20 -3.14
C ASN A 188 3.84 17.04 -4.37
N GLY A 189 5.12 17.40 -4.26
CA GLY A 189 6.11 17.21 -5.31
C GLY A 189 6.70 15.80 -5.27
N TYR A 190 6.97 15.22 -6.43
CA TYR A 190 7.65 13.93 -6.50
C TYR A 190 9.13 14.10 -6.19
N PHE A 191 9.66 13.25 -5.31
CA PHE A 191 11.08 13.24 -4.91
C PHE A 191 11.60 14.49 -4.19
N ASP A 192 10.75 15.49 -3.88
CA ASP A 192 11.19 16.74 -3.21
C ASP A 192 11.97 16.48 -1.92
N GLY A 193 11.43 15.62 -1.04
CA GLY A 193 12.12 15.24 0.20
C GLY A 193 13.44 14.50 -0.08
N ILE A 194 13.44 13.57 -1.04
CA ILE A 194 14.64 12.80 -1.42
C ILE A 194 15.73 13.74 -1.96
N ALA A 195 15.36 14.76 -2.72
CA ALA A 195 16.24 15.78 -3.27
C ALA A 195 16.70 16.84 -2.24
N GLY A 196 16.22 16.76 -1.00
CA GLY A 196 16.61 17.67 0.07
C GLY A 196 15.83 18.99 0.10
N TYR A 197 14.61 19.01 -0.43
CA TYR A 197 13.69 20.16 -0.42
C TYR A 197 14.26 21.43 -1.09
N PRO A 198 14.59 21.41 -2.40
CA PRO A 198 15.25 22.54 -3.06
C PRO A 198 14.43 23.85 -3.02
N ASP A 199 13.11 23.75 -3.14
CA ASP A 199 12.20 24.90 -3.25
C ASP A 199 11.31 25.12 -2.01
N ASN A 200 11.51 24.36 -0.92
CA ASN A 200 10.72 24.44 0.30
C ASN A 200 11.59 24.75 1.53
N HIS A 201 11.14 25.74 2.32
CA HIS A 201 11.85 26.18 3.53
C HIS A 201 11.01 26.13 4.81
N SER A 202 9.71 25.84 4.73
CA SER A 202 8.78 25.90 5.88
C SER A 202 8.51 24.54 6.51
N VAL A 203 8.67 23.45 5.76
CA VAL A 203 8.43 22.08 6.22
C VAL A 203 9.61 21.20 5.88
N ARG A 204 10.01 20.31 6.80
CA ARG A 204 11.14 19.40 6.58
C ARG A 204 11.01 18.11 7.39
N THR A 205 11.09 16.98 6.70
CA THR A 205 11.30 15.67 7.33
C THR A 205 12.78 15.26 7.26
N PHE A 206 13.13 14.19 7.98
CA PHE A 206 14.52 13.78 8.17
C PHE A 206 14.69 12.29 7.86
N SER A 207 15.86 11.91 7.33
CA SER A 207 16.26 10.51 7.27
C SER A 207 16.65 9.99 8.66
N LYS A 208 16.72 8.66 8.83
CA LYS A 208 17.17 8.04 10.09
C LYS A 208 18.51 8.62 10.59
N GLY A 209 19.50 8.73 9.70
CA GLY A 209 20.81 9.27 10.07
C GLY A 209 20.81 10.77 10.38
N GLU A 210 19.88 11.54 9.83
CA GLU A 210 19.68 12.95 10.24
C GLU A 210 19.06 13.05 11.63
N TRP A 211 18.09 12.19 11.94
CA TRP A 211 17.52 12.09 13.28
C TRP A 211 18.57 11.73 14.33
N GLU A 212 19.44 10.75 14.06
CA GLU A 212 20.53 10.36 14.97
C GLU A 212 21.44 11.54 15.30
N ARG A 213 21.87 12.31 14.28
CA ARG A 213 22.70 13.51 14.48
C ARG A 213 21.96 14.60 15.26
N LEU A 214 20.67 14.80 14.98
CA LEU A 214 19.84 15.79 15.66
C LEU A 214 19.66 15.45 17.15
N MET A 215 19.42 14.17 17.46
CA MET A 215 19.32 13.67 18.84
C MET A 215 20.64 13.84 19.59
N GLU A 216 21.77 13.46 18.96
CA GLU A 216 23.11 13.64 19.53
C GLU A 216 23.39 15.12 19.85
N ALA A 217 23.16 16.01 18.88
CA ALA A 217 23.38 17.45 19.03
C ALA A 217 22.50 18.10 20.12
N CYS A 218 21.32 17.52 20.38
CA CYS A 218 20.42 17.99 21.43
C CYS A 218 20.63 17.27 22.77
N GLY A 219 21.54 16.30 22.84
CA GLY A 219 21.88 15.54 24.05
C GLY A 219 20.79 14.56 24.48
N PHE A 220 20.17 13.87 23.52
CA PHE A 220 19.36 12.68 23.75
C PHE A 220 20.24 11.44 23.48
N SER A 221 20.89 10.95 24.54
CA SER A 221 21.90 9.89 24.43
C SER A 221 21.31 8.49 24.26
N TYR A 222 20.03 8.30 24.57
CA TYR A 222 19.34 7.01 24.46
C TYR A 222 18.12 7.16 23.57
N HIS A 223 18.01 6.28 22.58
CA HIS A 223 16.87 6.29 21.66
C HIS A 223 16.57 4.89 21.13
N ARG A 224 15.33 4.71 20.67
CA ARG A 224 14.85 3.54 19.92
C ARG A 224 14.01 4.01 18.75
N PHE A 225 14.23 3.39 17.59
CA PHE A 225 13.36 3.56 16.44
C PHE A 225 12.31 2.45 16.41
N TYR A 226 11.08 2.85 16.20
CA TYR A 226 9.98 1.97 15.83
C TYR A 226 9.54 2.32 14.40
N TYR A 227 9.09 1.32 13.67
CA TYR A 227 8.76 1.42 12.25
C TYR A 227 7.27 1.14 12.05
N PRO A 228 6.40 2.16 12.19
CA PRO A 228 4.97 2.02 11.92
C PRO A 228 4.72 1.76 10.43
N TYR A 229 3.80 0.83 10.14
CA TYR A 229 3.45 0.42 8.78
C TYR A 229 1.92 0.42 8.57
N PRO A 230 1.41 0.94 7.43
CA PRO A 230 2.13 1.47 6.26
C PRO A 230 2.85 2.80 6.49
N ASP A 231 2.42 3.57 7.49
CA ASP A 231 3.03 4.81 7.95
C ASP A 231 2.58 5.11 9.40
N TYR A 232 3.04 6.21 9.98
CA TYR A 232 2.61 6.63 11.32
C TYR A 232 1.18 7.20 11.34
N LYS A 233 0.59 7.53 10.19
CA LYS A 233 -0.74 8.13 10.12
C LYS A 233 -1.82 7.10 10.33
N PHE A 234 -1.72 5.94 9.70
CA PHE A 234 -2.67 4.85 9.85
C PHE A 234 -1.97 3.51 10.11
N PRO A 235 -1.17 3.40 11.18
CA PRO A 235 -0.40 2.20 11.43
C PRO A 235 -1.30 1.01 11.74
N ARG A 236 -1.02 -0.12 11.12
CA ARG A 236 -1.61 -1.43 11.44
C ARG A 236 -0.63 -2.31 12.18
N GLU A 237 0.65 -2.11 11.90
CA GLU A 237 1.76 -2.79 12.53
C GLU A 237 2.79 -1.79 12.99
N VAL A 238 3.50 -2.11 14.06
CA VAL A 238 4.70 -1.39 14.50
C VAL A 238 5.81 -2.39 14.72
N PHE A 239 6.89 -2.22 13.96
CA PHE A 239 8.09 -3.05 14.05
C PHE A 239 9.16 -2.38 14.91
N THR A 240 10.02 -3.19 15.51
CA THR A 240 11.29 -2.78 16.14
C THR A 240 12.45 -3.21 15.25
N ASP A 241 13.69 -2.86 15.61
CA ASP A 241 14.87 -3.36 14.91
C ASP A 241 14.94 -4.90 14.89
N GLU A 242 14.45 -5.56 15.93
CA GLU A 242 14.38 -7.01 16.03
C GLU A 242 13.28 -7.59 15.15
N SER A 243 12.03 -7.12 15.31
CA SER A 243 10.91 -7.69 14.54
C SER A 243 10.94 -7.32 13.08
N LEU A 244 11.57 -6.22 12.68
CA LEU A 244 11.78 -5.89 11.27
C LEU A 244 12.68 -6.91 10.56
N LYS A 245 13.46 -7.71 11.28
CA LYS A 245 14.26 -8.81 10.70
C LYS A 245 13.53 -10.15 10.74
N GLU A 246 12.69 -10.36 11.75
CA GLU A 246 12.05 -11.65 12.02
C GLU A 246 10.64 -11.79 11.43
N GLN A 247 9.88 -10.69 11.36
CA GLN A 247 8.47 -10.67 10.97
C GLN A 247 8.29 -10.26 9.51
N LYS A 248 7.19 -10.71 8.88
CA LYS A 248 6.85 -10.30 7.51
C LYS A 248 6.54 -8.79 7.50
N TYR A 249 7.30 -8.03 6.71
CA TYR A 249 7.01 -6.63 6.43
C TYR A 249 6.21 -6.52 5.13
N GLY A 250 5.39 -5.48 4.97
CA GLY A 250 4.76 -5.21 3.68
C GLY A 250 3.34 -5.73 3.50
N LEU A 251 2.49 -5.77 4.55
CA LEU A 251 1.07 -6.09 4.38
C LEU A 251 0.40 -5.17 3.33
N PRO A 252 -0.67 -5.60 2.64
CA PRO A 252 -1.42 -4.73 1.76
C PRO A 252 -1.84 -3.43 2.48
N THR A 253 -1.53 -2.30 1.85
CA THR A 253 -1.69 -0.96 2.43
C THR A 253 -2.92 -0.27 1.88
N TRP A 254 -3.32 0.81 2.56
CA TRP A 254 -4.30 1.74 2.04
C TRP A 254 -3.57 2.94 1.44
N ASN A 255 -3.95 3.33 0.22
CA ASN A 255 -3.41 4.54 -0.39
C ASN A 255 -4.43 5.67 -0.26
N PHE A 256 -4.11 6.72 0.50
CA PHE A 256 -4.94 7.93 0.54
C PHE A 256 -4.32 9.10 -0.25
N THR A 257 -3.19 8.86 -0.90
CA THR A 257 -2.44 9.88 -1.62
C THR A 257 -2.93 9.96 -3.06
N LYS A 258 -3.46 11.13 -3.43
CA LYS A 258 -3.85 11.43 -4.80
C LYS A 258 -2.63 11.42 -5.71
N TYR A 259 -2.83 10.99 -6.96
CA TYR A 259 -1.81 10.96 -8.01
C TYR A 259 -0.60 10.06 -7.72
N ARG A 260 -0.64 9.21 -6.69
CA ARG A 260 0.43 8.25 -6.42
C ARG A 260 0.69 7.36 -7.65
N MET A 261 1.93 7.31 -8.10
CA MET A 261 2.39 6.42 -9.15
C MET A 261 2.82 5.08 -8.56
N ALA A 262 2.73 4.01 -9.36
CA ALA A 262 3.27 2.69 -9.05
C ALA A 262 4.48 2.39 -9.94
N LEU A 263 5.64 2.96 -9.60
CA LEU A 263 6.88 2.85 -10.39
C LEU A 263 7.51 1.44 -10.30
N PHE A 264 7.28 0.74 -9.18
CA PHE A 264 7.67 -0.65 -8.98
C PHE A 264 6.74 -1.32 -7.97
N ARG A 265 6.83 -2.66 -7.86
CA ARG A 265 6.06 -3.44 -6.88
C ARG A 265 6.65 -3.25 -5.48
N GLU A 266 6.14 -2.28 -4.73
CA GLU A 266 6.67 -1.86 -3.42
C GLU A 266 6.87 -3.03 -2.46
N GLY A 267 5.87 -3.92 -2.30
CA GLY A 267 5.97 -5.06 -1.38
C GLY A 267 7.11 -6.03 -1.72
N GLN A 268 7.41 -6.24 -3.02
CA GLN A 268 8.53 -7.11 -3.43
C GLN A 268 9.88 -6.44 -3.16
N VAL A 269 9.99 -5.14 -3.43
CA VAL A 269 11.23 -4.38 -3.17
C VAL A 269 11.46 -4.24 -1.66
N ALA A 270 10.42 -4.01 -0.86
CA ALA A 270 10.51 -3.98 0.58
C ALA A 270 11.03 -5.32 1.14
N GLU A 271 10.54 -6.44 0.62
CA GLU A 271 11.00 -7.77 1.02
C GLU A 271 12.50 -7.99 0.71
N THR A 272 13.00 -7.58 -0.46
CA THR A 272 14.42 -7.74 -0.79
C THR A 272 15.32 -6.84 0.06
N ILE A 273 14.90 -5.60 0.33
CA ILE A 273 15.62 -4.68 1.24
C ILE A 273 15.60 -5.21 2.69
N GLN A 274 14.49 -5.82 3.11
CA GLN A 274 14.37 -6.46 4.42
C GLN A 274 15.36 -7.63 4.55
N GLN A 275 15.49 -8.47 3.52
CA GLN A 275 16.44 -9.58 3.49
C GLN A 275 17.90 -9.10 3.56
N ASP A 276 18.23 -7.94 3.00
CA ASP A 276 19.55 -7.30 3.13
C ASP A 276 19.78 -6.67 4.53
N GLY A 277 18.73 -6.58 5.36
CA GLY A 277 18.82 -6.00 6.71
C GLY A 277 18.93 -4.48 6.72
N ARG A 278 18.32 -3.80 5.74
CA ARG A 278 18.34 -2.33 5.57
C ARG A 278 16.97 -1.67 5.55
N MET A 279 15.90 -2.43 5.79
CA MET A 279 14.53 -1.92 5.72
C MET A 279 14.27 -0.82 6.75
N ASP A 280 15.03 -0.78 7.84
CA ASP A 280 14.95 0.26 8.87
C ASP A 280 15.21 1.66 8.30
N TYR A 281 16.10 1.78 7.33
CA TYR A 281 16.42 3.07 6.71
C TYR A 281 15.36 3.52 5.69
N PHE A 282 14.60 2.58 5.14
CA PHE A 282 13.57 2.81 4.11
C PHE A 282 12.14 2.68 4.63
N ALA A 283 11.94 2.41 5.92
CA ALA A 283 10.61 2.41 6.53
C ALA A 283 9.92 3.75 6.24
N ASN A 284 8.63 3.73 5.89
CA ASN A 284 7.94 4.93 5.41
C ASN A 284 7.82 6.03 6.49
N SER A 285 7.94 5.67 7.75
CA SER A 285 7.79 6.56 8.89
C SER A 285 8.52 5.99 10.11
N PHE A 286 8.73 6.85 11.10
CA PHE A 286 9.30 6.49 12.39
C PHE A 286 8.33 6.85 13.51
N LEU A 287 8.35 6.05 14.57
CA LEU A 287 8.07 6.52 15.93
C LEU A 287 9.40 6.44 16.69
N ILE A 288 9.89 7.57 17.17
CA ILE A 288 11.20 7.68 17.81
C ILE A 288 10.97 7.88 19.30
N GLU A 289 11.46 6.94 20.10
CA GLU A 289 11.53 7.03 21.55
C GLU A 289 12.91 7.58 21.92
N MET A 290 12.98 8.69 22.65
CA MET A 290 14.25 9.30 23.04
C MET A 290 14.25 9.77 24.49
N SER A 291 15.39 9.63 25.16
CA SER A 291 15.59 10.07 26.53
C SER A 291 17.03 10.56 26.77
N ARG A 292 17.20 11.34 27.82
CA ARG A 292 18.53 11.78 28.31
C ARG A 292 19.26 10.65 29.05
N ASN A 293 18.48 9.82 29.73
CA ASN A 293 18.96 8.74 30.57
C ASN A 293 18.52 7.40 29.99
N GLN A 294 19.02 6.31 30.56
CA GLN A 294 18.73 4.98 30.06
C GLN A 294 17.23 4.70 30.10
N ILE A 295 16.66 4.36 28.94
CA ILE A 295 15.24 4.02 28.82
C ILE A 295 14.99 2.72 29.59
N ARG A 296 13.91 2.69 30.38
CA ARG A 296 13.51 1.52 31.15
C ARG A 296 13.35 0.28 30.26
N ALA A 297 13.64 -0.88 30.85
CA ALA A 297 13.66 -2.17 30.15
C ALA A 297 12.77 -3.23 30.82
N ASP A 298 11.93 -2.83 31.78
CA ASP A 298 11.04 -3.72 32.53
C ASP A 298 9.96 -4.38 31.65
N LYS A 299 9.57 -3.71 30.56
CA LYS A 299 8.68 -4.27 29.54
C LYS A 299 9.11 -3.85 28.15
N LYS A 300 9.66 -4.79 27.37
CA LYS A 300 10.10 -4.54 25.99
C LYS A 300 9.10 -5.13 25.00
N VAL A 301 8.36 -4.27 24.31
CA VAL A 301 7.51 -4.68 23.19
C VAL A 301 8.39 -4.79 21.94
N LEU A 302 8.44 -5.98 21.34
CA LEU A 302 9.23 -6.29 20.15
C LEU A 302 8.44 -6.10 18.85
N TYR A 303 7.12 -6.23 18.89
CA TYR A 303 6.24 -6.06 17.73
C TYR A 303 4.82 -5.77 18.21
N ALA A 304 4.07 -5.00 17.44
CA ALA A 304 2.65 -4.76 17.68
C ALA A 304 1.86 -4.86 16.37
N LYS A 305 0.69 -5.51 16.44
CA LYS A 305 -0.30 -5.57 15.36
C LYS A 305 -1.67 -5.25 15.90
N MET A 306 -2.36 -4.32 15.27
CA MET A 306 -3.65 -3.80 15.72
C MET A 306 -4.73 -4.13 14.70
N SER A 307 -5.91 -4.51 15.17
CA SER A 307 -7.09 -4.77 14.35
C SER A 307 -8.20 -3.75 14.61
N THR A 308 -7.83 -2.49 14.87
CA THR A 308 -8.78 -1.41 15.21
C THR A 308 -9.61 -0.91 14.04
N ASP A 309 -9.31 -1.37 12.82
CA ASP A 309 -10.15 -1.21 11.63
C ASP A 309 -11.32 -2.20 11.57
N ARG A 310 -11.36 -3.20 12.48
CA ARG A 310 -12.49 -4.12 12.67
C ARG A 310 -13.63 -3.49 13.48
N ASP A 311 -14.77 -4.18 13.51
CA ASP A 311 -15.85 -3.83 14.42
C ASP A 311 -15.36 -3.76 15.88
N ARG A 312 -16.01 -2.91 16.69
CA ARG A 312 -15.65 -2.68 18.09
C ARG A 312 -15.57 -3.99 18.89
N HIS A 313 -16.39 -4.98 18.57
CA HIS A 313 -16.40 -6.28 19.26
C HIS A 313 -15.18 -7.17 18.96
N PHE A 314 -14.43 -6.88 17.89
CA PHE A 314 -13.31 -7.72 17.41
C PHE A 314 -11.98 -6.95 17.33
N SER A 315 -11.95 -5.77 17.93
CA SER A 315 -10.80 -4.86 17.92
C SER A 315 -9.82 -5.22 19.04
N ILE A 316 -8.65 -5.74 18.65
CA ILE A 316 -7.58 -6.16 19.57
C ILE A 316 -6.21 -5.62 19.14
N ALA A 317 -5.28 -5.54 20.08
CA ALA A 317 -3.86 -5.42 19.80
C ALA A 317 -3.16 -6.74 20.16
N THR A 318 -2.32 -7.24 19.28
CA THR A 318 -1.44 -8.38 19.51
C THR A 318 -0.01 -7.87 19.57
N THR A 319 0.65 -8.03 20.71
CA THR A 319 2.06 -7.66 20.90
C THR A 319 2.92 -8.89 21.12
N ILE A 320 4.15 -8.86 20.59
CA ILE A 320 5.22 -9.78 21.03
C ILE A 320 6.02 -9.01 22.06
N GLU A 321 6.14 -9.54 23.27
CA GLU A 321 6.81 -8.88 24.39
C GLU A 321 7.91 -9.78 24.94
N GLU A 322 9.01 -9.17 25.39
CA GLU A 322 10.03 -9.84 26.18
C GLU A 322 9.77 -9.57 27.67
N GLN A 323 9.52 -10.63 28.43
CA GLN A 323 9.26 -10.57 29.87
C GLN A 323 10.20 -11.55 30.58
N ASN A 324 11.05 -11.05 31.49
CA ASN A 324 12.06 -11.85 32.22
C ASN A 324 12.96 -12.71 31.31
N GLY A 325 13.27 -12.23 30.10
CA GLY A 325 14.10 -12.95 29.12
C GLY A 325 13.36 -13.99 28.26
N GLU A 326 12.05 -14.14 28.42
CA GLU A 326 11.22 -15.00 27.57
C GLU A 326 10.31 -14.17 26.66
N LYS A 327 10.17 -14.59 25.39
CA LYS A 327 9.20 -14.00 24.46
C LYS A 327 7.79 -14.55 24.74
N VAL A 328 6.81 -13.66 24.85
CA VAL A 328 5.39 -14.00 24.98
C VAL A 328 4.57 -13.21 23.96
N VAL A 329 3.42 -13.75 23.59
CA VAL A 329 2.43 -13.04 22.78
C VAL A 329 1.30 -12.59 23.68
N VAL A 330 0.97 -11.31 23.66
CA VAL A 330 -0.10 -10.70 24.47
C VAL A 330 -1.17 -10.15 23.53
N LYS A 331 -2.42 -10.59 23.73
CA LYS A 331 -3.59 -10.02 23.06
C LYS A 331 -4.38 -9.19 24.06
N GLN A 332 -4.63 -7.93 23.72
CA GLN A 332 -5.34 -6.97 24.55
C GLN A 332 -6.58 -6.45 23.81
N PRO A 333 -7.71 -6.24 24.51
CA PRO A 333 -8.89 -5.66 23.89
C PRO A 333 -8.70 -4.15 23.76
N MET A 334 -8.97 -3.60 22.57
CA MET A 334 -8.86 -2.15 22.31
C MET A 334 -10.15 -1.39 22.63
N THR A 335 -11.20 -2.11 23.00
CA THR A 335 -12.50 -1.57 23.39
C THR A 335 -13.05 -2.41 24.54
N ASN A 336 -14.07 -1.89 25.24
CA ASN A 336 -14.74 -2.67 26.28
C ASN A 336 -15.54 -3.84 25.68
N GLU A 337 -16.08 -3.65 24.49
CA GLU A 337 -16.85 -4.62 23.73
C GLU A 337 -16.00 -5.84 23.32
N ALA A 338 -14.72 -5.62 22.98
CA ALA A 338 -13.78 -6.67 22.60
C ALA A 338 -13.32 -7.58 23.76
N LYS A 339 -13.58 -7.21 25.02
CA LYS A 339 -13.24 -8.06 26.18
C LYS A 339 -13.93 -9.42 26.11
N ARG A 340 -15.20 -9.45 25.68
CA ARG A 340 -15.97 -10.69 25.53
C ARG A 340 -15.36 -11.60 24.46
N HIS A 341 -14.83 -11.02 23.39
CA HIS A 341 -14.19 -11.77 22.32
C HIS A 341 -12.94 -12.50 22.80
N LEU A 342 -12.06 -11.82 23.55
CA LEU A 342 -10.89 -12.46 24.16
C LEU A 342 -11.27 -13.52 25.21
N GLN A 343 -12.33 -13.29 26.00
CA GLN A 343 -12.85 -14.30 26.91
C GLN A 343 -13.33 -15.55 26.16
N ASN A 344 -14.01 -15.39 25.02
CA ASN A 344 -14.42 -16.51 24.18
C ASN A 344 -13.20 -17.28 23.64
N MET A 345 -12.16 -16.56 23.20
CA MET A 345 -10.91 -17.16 22.74
C MET A 345 -10.23 -17.98 23.86
N GLN A 346 -10.26 -17.52 25.11
CA GLN A 346 -9.78 -18.27 26.28
C GLN A 346 -10.57 -19.55 26.51
N ASN A 347 -11.91 -19.46 26.50
CA ASN A 347 -12.79 -20.59 26.77
C ASN A 347 -12.70 -21.71 25.73
N LYS A 348 -12.23 -21.39 24.52
CA LYS A 348 -12.07 -22.35 23.42
C LYS A 348 -10.65 -22.94 23.34
N GLN A 349 -9.77 -22.66 24.31
CA GLN A 349 -8.45 -23.27 24.37
C GLN A 349 -8.54 -24.72 24.89
N LYS A 350 -8.22 -25.70 24.04
CA LYS A 350 -8.24 -27.12 24.40
C LYS A 350 -7.40 -27.97 23.43
N ASP A 351 -7.27 -29.24 23.77
CA ASP A 351 -6.79 -30.26 22.85
C ASP A 351 -7.95 -30.73 21.96
N TYR A 352 -7.78 -30.61 20.65
CA TYR A 352 -8.76 -31.01 19.62
C TYR A 352 -8.42 -32.40 19.04
N GLY A 353 -7.44 -33.10 19.64
CA GLY A 353 -6.99 -34.44 19.28
C GLY A 353 -5.91 -34.41 18.20
N SER A 354 -6.20 -33.82 17.04
CA SER A 354 -5.26 -33.71 15.92
C SER A 354 -4.27 -32.55 16.06
N TRP A 355 -4.72 -31.49 16.75
CA TRP A 355 -3.94 -30.32 17.10
C TRP A 355 -4.38 -29.81 18.47
N SER A 356 -3.57 -28.96 19.07
CA SER A 356 -3.89 -28.30 20.34
C SER A 356 -3.66 -26.80 20.23
N SER A 357 -4.48 -26.03 20.93
CA SER A 357 -4.24 -24.59 21.07
C SER A 357 -3.10 -24.33 22.06
N LEU A 358 -2.52 -23.12 22.05
CA LEU A 358 -1.51 -22.75 23.05
C LEU A 358 -2.14 -22.54 24.44
N GLY A 359 -1.47 -23.02 25.48
CA GLY A 359 -1.90 -22.74 26.85
C GLY A 359 -1.94 -21.22 27.12
N VAL A 360 -3.13 -20.72 27.47
CA VAL A 360 -3.36 -19.29 27.75
C VAL A 360 -3.27 -19.02 29.25
N LYS A 361 -2.57 -17.94 29.61
CA LYS A 361 -2.65 -17.32 30.93
C LYS A 361 -3.43 -16.01 30.82
N ALA A 362 -4.49 -15.87 31.60
CA ALA A 362 -5.19 -14.59 31.73
C ALA A 362 -4.36 -13.61 32.56
N LYS A 363 -4.25 -12.37 32.09
CA LYS A 363 -3.65 -11.26 32.85
C LYS A 363 -4.59 -10.05 32.75
N GLY A 364 -5.51 -9.93 33.71
CA GLY A 364 -6.62 -8.99 33.61
C GLY A 364 -7.50 -9.33 32.41
N ASP A 365 -7.80 -8.34 31.57
CA ASP A 365 -8.56 -8.52 30.32
C ASP A 365 -7.71 -9.03 29.14
N ALA A 366 -6.41 -9.25 29.34
CA ALA A 366 -5.50 -9.72 28.30
C ALA A 366 -5.33 -11.25 28.29
N VAL A 367 -5.04 -11.77 27.10
CA VAL A 367 -4.66 -13.16 26.83
C VAL A 367 -3.15 -13.22 26.61
N VAL A 368 -2.44 -14.07 27.35
CA VAL A 368 -0.99 -14.27 27.19
C VAL A 368 -0.71 -15.72 26.79
N THR A 369 0.02 -15.91 25.69
CA THR A 369 0.52 -17.22 25.26
C THR A 369 2.04 -17.22 25.12
N PRO A 370 2.71 -18.39 25.22
CA PRO A 370 4.12 -18.50 24.87
C PRO A 370 4.35 -18.13 23.39
N PHE A 371 5.49 -17.50 23.10
CA PHE A 371 5.94 -17.35 21.72
C PHE A 371 6.56 -18.67 21.23
N LEU A 372 6.15 -19.14 20.04
CA LEU A 372 6.72 -20.33 19.41
C LEU A 372 7.96 -19.94 18.59
N GLN A 373 9.06 -20.64 18.82
CA GLN A 373 10.34 -20.39 18.12
C GLN A 373 10.46 -21.20 16.83
N GLU A 374 9.67 -22.27 16.73
CA GLU A 374 9.58 -23.11 15.55
C GLU A 374 9.01 -22.32 14.37
N LYS A 375 9.36 -22.72 13.14
CA LYS A 375 8.78 -22.11 11.94
C LYS A 375 7.33 -22.57 11.75
N SER A 376 6.43 -21.65 11.45
CA SER A 376 5.06 -22.01 11.04
C SER A 376 5.08 -22.80 9.73
N LEU A 377 4.02 -23.56 9.44
CA LEU A 377 3.87 -24.22 8.14
C LEU A 377 3.85 -23.18 7.00
N GLY A 378 3.37 -21.97 7.24
CA GLY A 378 3.38 -20.88 6.26
C GLY A 378 4.78 -20.36 5.96
N GLN A 379 5.67 -20.26 6.96
CA GLN A 379 7.09 -19.98 6.74
C GLN A 379 7.80 -21.11 6.00
N GLN A 380 7.42 -22.37 6.25
CA GLN A 380 7.93 -23.51 5.50
C GLN A 380 7.44 -23.51 4.05
N ALA A 381 6.18 -23.11 3.81
CA ALA A 381 5.59 -22.96 2.49
C ALA A 381 6.29 -21.84 1.72
N LYS A 382 6.54 -20.69 2.36
CA LYS A 382 7.35 -19.61 1.80
C LYS A 382 8.67 -20.14 1.26
N GLN A 383 9.44 -20.83 2.11
CA GLN A 383 10.73 -21.38 1.72
C GLN A 383 10.60 -22.35 0.53
N ALA A 384 9.61 -23.25 0.55
CA ALA A 384 9.36 -24.19 -0.53
C ALA A 384 9.03 -23.49 -1.86
N ILE A 385 8.28 -22.39 -1.83
CA ILE A 385 7.92 -21.60 -3.02
C ILE A 385 9.17 -20.94 -3.64
N TYR A 386 10.05 -20.33 -2.84
CA TYR A 386 11.31 -19.77 -3.37
C TYR A 386 12.27 -20.85 -3.90
N GLU A 387 12.15 -22.07 -3.39
CA GLU A 387 12.90 -23.23 -3.88
C GLU A 387 12.21 -23.94 -5.06
N HIS A 388 11.08 -23.42 -5.57
CA HIS A 388 10.24 -24.03 -6.60
C HIS A 388 9.81 -25.49 -6.28
N ASN A 389 9.64 -25.81 -4.99
CA ASN A 389 9.29 -27.13 -4.50
C ASN A 389 7.78 -27.26 -4.25
N VAL A 390 7.02 -27.42 -5.34
CA VAL A 390 5.55 -27.56 -5.31
C VAL A 390 5.09 -28.75 -4.48
N GLU A 391 5.80 -29.89 -4.54
CA GLU A 391 5.44 -31.09 -3.79
C GLU A 391 5.44 -30.85 -2.27
N LYS A 392 6.42 -30.11 -1.76
CA LYS A 392 6.44 -29.71 -0.35
C LYS A 392 5.27 -28.79 0.00
N VAL A 393 4.90 -27.87 -0.88
CA VAL A 393 3.72 -26.99 -0.68
C VAL A 393 2.44 -27.83 -0.57
N LYS A 394 2.24 -28.80 -1.47
CA LYS A 394 1.09 -29.72 -1.44
C LYS A 394 1.04 -30.52 -0.14
N ASN A 395 2.18 -31.02 0.34
CA ASN A 395 2.27 -31.73 1.61
C ASN A 395 1.93 -30.85 2.83
N LEU A 396 2.23 -29.55 2.79
CA LEU A 396 1.84 -28.62 3.85
C LEU A 396 0.33 -28.35 3.84
N ILE A 397 -0.30 -28.24 2.67
CA ILE A 397 -1.76 -28.09 2.57
C ILE A 397 -2.48 -29.37 2.97
N SER A 398 -1.97 -30.55 2.61
CA SER A 398 -2.55 -31.84 3.01
C SER A 398 -2.58 -32.03 4.53
N THR A 399 -1.66 -31.37 5.24
CA THR A 399 -1.68 -31.32 6.71
C THR A 399 -2.96 -30.67 7.23
N VAL A 400 -3.47 -29.61 6.60
CA VAL A 400 -4.74 -28.96 6.99
C VAL A 400 -5.92 -29.92 6.83
N SER A 401 -5.99 -30.65 5.71
CA SER A 401 -7.02 -31.69 5.50
C SER A 401 -6.97 -32.76 6.58
N MET A 402 -5.76 -33.27 6.87
CA MET A 402 -5.53 -34.29 7.90
C MET A 402 -5.94 -33.80 9.30
N LEU A 403 -5.69 -32.54 9.63
CA LEU A 403 -6.11 -31.96 10.91
C LEU A 403 -7.63 -31.95 11.05
N CYS A 404 -8.35 -31.51 10.01
CA CYS A 404 -9.81 -31.51 9.98
C CYS A 404 -10.41 -32.92 10.09
N GLU A 405 -9.86 -33.90 9.35
CA GLU A 405 -10.33 -35.29 9.36
C GLU A 405 -10.17 -35.95 10.73
N LYS A 406 -8.99 -35.80 11.34
CA LYS A 406 -8.71 -36.40 12.66
C LYS A 406 -9.49 -35.73 13.79
N GLU A 407 -9.75 -34.42 13.69
CA GLU A 407 -10.61 -33.70 14.64
C GLU A 407 -12.04 -34.27 14.62
N SER A 408 -12.58 -34.53 13.42
CA SER A 408 -13.88 -35.20 13.26
C SER A 408 -13.92 -36.58 13.92
N ALA A 409 -12.85 -37.37 13.80
CA ALA A 409 -12.76 -38.70 14.40
C ALA A 409 -12.60 -38.67 15.93
N ALA A 410 -11.84 -37.72 16.47
CA ALA A 410 -11.49 -37.65 17.90
C ALA A 410 -12.64 -37.16 18.78
N THR A 411 -13.51 -36.27 18.28
CA THR A 411 -14.61 -35.71 19.08
C THR A 411 -15.82 -36.63 19.18
N GLY A 412 -15.82 -37.79 18.50
CA GLY A 412 -16.98 -38.68 18.43
C GLY A 412 -18.20 -38.02 17.78
N ASN A 413 -18.00 -36.89 17.10
CA ASN A 413 -19.07 -36.14 16.48
C ASN A 413 -19.59 -36.88 15.25
N ARG A 414 -20.90 -36.80 15.06
CA ARG A 414 -21.57 -37.33 13.87
C ARG A 414 -20.85 -36.76 12.65
N HIS A 415 -20.50 -37.58 11.66
CA HIS A 415 -20.11 -37.08 10.34
C HIS A 415 -21.32 -36.35 9.75
N ILE A 416 -21.45 -35.06 10.04
CA ILE A 416 -22.53 -34.21 9.56
C ILE A 416 -22.16 -33.83 8.13
N VAL A 417 -23.07 -34.07 7.20
CA VAL A 417 -23.00 -33.43 5.89
C VAL A 417 -23.85 -32.17 5.87
N SER A 418 -23.49 -31.18 5.05
CA SER A 418 -24.13 -29.85 5.01
C SER A 418 -25.66 -29.87 4.86
N ARG A 419 -26.25 -30.90 4.24
CA ARG A 419 -27.71 -31.08 4.14
C ARG A 419 -28.37 -31.40 5.49
N GLU A 420 -27.64 -31.98 6.44
CA GLU A 420 -28.12 -32.41 7.75
C GLU A 420 -28.10 -31.29 8.80
N MET A 421 -27.52 -30.12 8.47
CA MET A 421 -27.57 -28.94 9.35
C MET A 421 -29.03 -28.59 9.69
N SER A 422 -29.31 -28.51 10.98
CA SER A 422 -30.58 -28.05 11.53
C SER A 422 -30.88 -26.61 11.14
N GLY A 423 -32.15 -26.20 11.27
CA GLY A 423 -32.54 -24.81 11.00
C GLY A 423 -31.75 -23.79 11.82
N ARG A 424 -31.45 -24.11 13.09
CA ARG A 424 -30.64 -23.27 13.97
C ARG A 424 -29.21 -23.13 13.46
N GLU A 425 -28.55 -24.23 13.13
CA GLU A 425 -27.16 -24.22 12.63
C GLU A 425 -27.05 -23.45 11.31
N ARG A 426 -28.05 -23.56 10.42
CA ARG A 426 -28.11 -22.76 9.19
C ARG A 426 -28.26 -21.27 9.47
N THR A 427 -29.04 -20.89 10.49
CA THR A 427 -29.15 -19.49 10.91
C THR A 427 -27.84 -18.97 11.51
N GLU A 428 -27.20 -19.72 12.40
CA GLU A 428 -25.91 -19.35 12.99
C GLU A 428 -24.81 -19.25 11.91
N PHE A 429 -24.75 -20.19 10.97
CA PHE A 429 -23.86 -20.12 9.80
C PHE A 429 -24.12 -18.87 8.97
N ALA A 430 -25.38 -18.58 8.64
CA ALA A 430 -25.73 -17.43 7.80
C ALA A 430 -25.46 -16.08 8.47
N GLN A 431 -25.49 -16.01 9.81
CA GLN A 431 -25.08 -14.81 10.56
C GLN A 431 -23.58 -14.51 10.40
N VAL A 432 -22.75 -15.54 10.23
CA VAL A 432 -21.29 -15.41 10.15
C VAL A 432 -20.79 -15.31 8.70
N PHE A 433 -21.37 -16.11 7.80
CA PHE A 433 -20.90 -16.28 6.42
C PHE A 433 -21.89 -15.79 5.35
N GLY A 434 -23.04 -15.25 5.76
CA GLY A 434 -24.06 -14.73 4.86
C GLY A 434 -24.98 -15.82 4.30
N THR A 435 -25.89 -15.42 3.41
CA THR A 435 -27.01 -16.27 2.94
C THR A 435 -26.73 -17.02 1.64
N SER A 436 -25.49 -16.95 1.12
CA SER A 436 -25.11 -17.69 -0.10
C SER A 436 -25.28 -19.20 0.10
N GLN A 437 -25.80 -19.87 -0.93
CA GLN A 437 -26.21 -21.27 -0.87
C GLN A 437 -25.06 -22.20 -0.47
N ILE A 438 -25.32 -23.08 0.50
CA ILE A 438 -24.39 -24.13 0.90
C ILE A 438 -24.55 -25.31 -0.05
N CYS A 439 -23.45 -25.73 -0.69
CA CYS A 439 -23.43 -26.93 -1.52
C CYS A 439 -23.90 -28.14 -0.68
N PRO A 440 -24.91 -28.91 -1.15
CA PRO A 440 -25.37 -30.09 -0.43
C PRO A 440 -24.28 -31.17 -0.43
N GLU A 441 -24.26 -32.02 0.59
CA GLU A 441 -23.32 -33.15 0.74
C GLU A 441 -21.86 -32.83 1.12
N LEU A 442 -21.53 -31.60 1.51
CA LEU A 442 -20.18 -31.30 2.01
C LEU A 442 -19.97 -31.86 3.43
N PRO A 443 -18.90 -32.62 3.70
CA PRO A 443 -18.53 -32.98 5.07
C PRO A 443 -18.24 -31.74 5.91
N CYS A 444 -18.83 -31.68 7.10
CA CYS A 444 -18.66 -30.58 8.04
C CYS A 444 -17.98 -31.04 9.33
N ILE A 445 -17.29 -30.10 9.98
CA ILE A 445 -16.79 -30.26 11.34
C ILE A 445 -17.44 -29.25 12.28
N ALA A 446 -17.59 -29.64 13.55
CA ALA A 446 -18.04 -28.80 14.65
C ALA A 446 -17.38 -29.35 15.94
N PRO A 447 -16.84 -28.53 16.84
CA PRO A 447 -16.49 -27.13 16.59
C PRO A 447 -15.54 -27.00 15.38
N ALA A 448 -15.57 -25.87 14.70
CA ALA A 448 -14.77 -25.61 13.51
C ALA A 448 -13.87 -24.39 13.73
N ASN A 449 -12.55 -24.59 13.64
CA ASN A 449 -11.60 -23.49 13.60
C ASN A 449 -11.35 -23.08 12.15
N ILE A 450 -11.84 -21.91 11.73
CA ILE A 450 -11.63 -21.41 10.35
C ILE A 450 -10.28 -20.69 10.17
N ASP A 451 -9.49 -20.58 11.24
CA ASP A 451 -8.11 -20.04 11.26
C ASP A 451 -7.04 -21.12 11.10
N LEU A 452 -7.42 -22.33 10.64
CA LEU A 452 -6.48 -23.39 10.24
C LEU A 452 -5.77 -23.06 8.92
N ILE A 453 -5.10 -21.91 8.89
CA ILE A 453 -4.23 -21.45 7.80
C ILE A 453 -2.78 -21.77 8.15
N LEU A 454 -1.92 -21.92 7.13
CA LEU A 454 -0.55 -22.40 7.34
C LEU A 454 0.29 -21.51 8.26
N ASP A 455 0.08 -20.19 8.25
CA ASP A 455 0.79 -19.25 9.13
C ASP A 455 0.47 -19.45 10.62
N ASN A 456 -0.68 -20.03 10.94
CA ASN A 456 -1.13 -20.27 12.31
C ASN A 456 -0.78 -21.66 12.84
N ILE A 457 -0.25 -22.55 12.00
CA ILE A 457 0.04 -23.94 12.37
C ILE A 457 1.54 -24.12 12.58
N PHE A 458 1.91 -24.69 13.71
CA PHE A 458 3.29 -24.99 14.09
C PHE A 458 3.42 -26.48 14.41
N GLU A 459 4.48 -27.11 13.95
CA GLU A 459 4.79 -28.49 14.28
C GLU A 459 5.94 -28.54 15.29
N LYS A 460 5.73 -29.29 16.38
CA LYS A 460 6.77 -29.57 17.39
C LYS A 460 6.60 -30.97 17.93
N ASP A 461 7.67 -31.77 17.87
CA ASP A 461 7.71 -33.16 18.37
C ASP A 461 6.60 -34.05 17.78
N GLY A 462 6.29 -33.87 16.48
CA GLY A 462 5.22 -34.60 15.78
C GLY A 462 3.79 -34.22 16.20
N LYS A 463 3.64 -33.12 16.95
CA LYS A 463 2.34 -32.56 17.35
C LYS A 463 2.13 -31.19 16.72
N TYR A 464 0.89 -30.92 16.32
CA TYR A 464 0.51 -29.62 15.79
C TYR A 464 -0.03 -28.71 16.88
N ARG A 465 0.49 -27.48 16.92
CA ARG A 465 0.01 -26.39 17.76
C ARG A 465 -0.54 -25.30 16.88
N VAL A 466 -1.75 -24.85 17.17
CA VAL A 466 -2.40 -23.78 16.41
C VAL A 466 -2.42 -22.52 17.27
N ILE A 467 -1.93 -21.42 16.70
CA ILE A 467 -2.00 -20.09 17.29
C ILE A 467 -3.19 -19.33 16.72
N ASP A 468 -3.46 -18.15 17.29
CA ASP A 468 -4.47 -17.21 16.76
C ASP A 468 -5.85 -17.85 16.50
N CYS A 469 -6.30 -18.72 17.41
CA CYS A 469 -7.60 -19.39 17.32
C CYS A 469 -8.75 -18.42 17.68
N GLU A 470 -8.87 -17.35 16.91
CA GLU A 470 -9.83 -16.27 17.10
C GLU A 470 -11.25 -16.73 16.68
N TRP A 471 -11.33 -17.56 15.63
CA TRP A 471 -12.58 -17.95 14.99
C TRP A 471 -12.83 -19.46 15.06
N ILE A 472 -13.23 -19.91 16.25
CA ILE A 472 -13.76 -21.26 16.47
C ILE A 472 -15.28 -21.17 16.63
N PHE A 473 -16.04 -21.89 15.80
CA PHE A 473 -17.50 -21.91 15.83
C PHE A 473 -18.04 -23.25 16.29
N ASP A 474 -19.12 -23.26 17.07
CA ASP A 474 -19.72 -24.50 17.58
C ASP A 474 -20.73 -25.12 16.59
N PHE A 475 -21.07 -24.41 15.52
CA PHE A 475 -21.94 -24.93 14.45
C PHE A 475 -21.11 -25.61 13.34
N PRO A 476 -21.72 -26.53 12.55
CA PRO A 476 -21.03 -27.22 11.46
C PRO A 476 -20.54 -26.28 10.35
N VAL A 477 -19.25 -26.41 9.99
CA VAL A 477 -18.62 -25.70 8.86
C VAL A 477 -18.04 -26.72 7.86
N PRO A 478 -18.25 -26.54 6.55
CA PRO A 478 -17.67 -27.44 5.54
C PRO A 478 -16.14 -27.50 5.61
N VAL A 479 -15.56 -28.71 5.62
CA VAL A 479 -14.10 -28.91 5.61
C VAL A 479 -13.46 -28.32 4.36
N ALA A 480 -14.12 -28.48 3.21
CA ALA A 480 -13.70 -27.89 1.94
C ALA A 480 -13.54 -26.37 2.00
N PHE A 481 -14.35 -25.67 2.81
CA PHE A 481 -14.22 -24.22 3.00
C PHE A 481 -12.96 -23.88 3.81
N ILE A 482 -12.62 -24.66 4.84
CA ILE A 482 -11.42 -24.45 5.65
C ILE A 482 -10.15 -24.69 4.81
N ILE A 483 -10.13 -25.76 4.01
CA ILE A 483 -9.03 -26.04 3.08
C ILE A 483 -8.91 -24.94 2.03
N TRP A 484 -10.04 -24.50 1.44
CA TRP A 484 -10.07 -23.39 0.51
C TRP A 484 -9.49 -22.12 1.14
N ARG A 485 -9.81 -21.80 2.40
CA ARG A 485 -9.23 -20.64 3.11
C ARG A 485 -7.71 -20.75 3.23
N ALA A 486 -7.19 -21.92 3.61
CA ALA A 486 -5.75 -22.14 3.71
C ALA A 486 -5.03 -21.96 2.37
N ILE A 487 -5.63 -22.45 1.27
CA ILE A 487 -5.11 -22.28 -0.09
C ILE A 487 -5.21 -20.80 -0.50
N ASN A 488 -6.36 -20.16 -0.32
CA ASN A 488 -6.59 -18.77 -0.71
C ASN A 488 -5.63 -17.80 0.01
N GLU A 489 -5.39 -17.98 1.31
CA GLU A 489 -4.40 -17.18 2.06
C GLU A 489 -2.96 -17.40 1.56
N LEU A 490 -2.61 -18.63 1.20
CA LEU A 490 -1.29 -18.95 0.64
C LEU A 490 -1.06 -18.22 -0.70
N TYR A 491 -2.01 -18.30 -1.63
CA TYR A 491 -1.90 -17.63 -2.94
C TYR A 491 -1.99 -16.11 -2.84
N SER A 492 -2.78 -15.59 -1.89
CA SER A 492 -2.81 -14.16 -1.59
C SER A 492 -1.47 -13.67 -1.04
N SER A 493 -0.81 -14.46 -0.21
CA SER A 493 0.50 -14.14 0.37
C SER A 493 1.66 -14.32 -0.60
N TYR A 494 1.57 -15.26 -1.54
CA TYR A 494 2.63 -15.59 -2.50
C TYR A 494 2.07 -15.75 -3.92
N PRO A 495 1.65 -14.66 -4.59
CA PRO A 495 1.03 -14.72 -5.91
C PRO A 495 1.93 -15.34 -7.00
N GLN A 496 3.26 -15.37 -6.78
CA GLN A 496 4.20 -16.03 -7.69
C GLN A 496 4.00 -17.54 -7.80
N LEU A 497 3.38 -18.19 -6.80
CA LEU A 497 3.09 -19.62 -6.83
C LEU A 497 2.21 -20.00 -8.04
N GLU A 498 1.37 -19.09 -8.52
CA GLU A 498 0.51 -19.29 -9.70
C GLU A 498 1.31 -19.68 -10.97
N GLN A 499 2.61 -19.35 -11.03
CA GLN A 499 3.50 -19.72 -12.13
C GLN A 499 3.92 -21.19 -12.07
N ASP A 500 4.12 -21.73 -10.87
CA ASP A 500 4.62 -23.10 -10.65
C ASP A 500 3.49 -24.11 -10.41
N CYS A 501 2.38 -23.67 -9.81
CA CYS A 501 1.18 -24.46 -9.56
C CYS A 501 -0.04 -23.54 -9.55
N ARG A 502 -1.00 -23.75 -10.45
CA ARG A 502 -2.19 -22.89 -10.50
C ARG A 502 -3.09 -23.16 -9.30
N MET A 503 -3.66 -22.11 -8.71
CA MET A 503 -4.58 -22.26 -7.58
C MET A 503 -5.71 -23.25 -7.87
N GLN A 504 -6.25 -23.20 -9.10
CA GLN A 504 -7.31 -24.09 -9.55
C GLN A 504 -6.89 -25.57 -9.55
N GLU A 505 -5.66 -25.88 -9.98
CA GLU A 505 -5.14 -27.26 -9.97
C GLU A 505 -5.03 -27.80 -8.54
N LEU A 506 -4.59 -26.97 -7.60
CA LEU A 506 -4.51 -27.36 -6.19
C LEU A 506 -5.88 -27.55 -5.53
N LEU A 507 -6.86 -26.70 -5.87
CA LEU A 507 -8.24 -26.81 -5.38
C LEU A 507 -8.90 -28.12 -5.86
N GLU A 508 -8.63 -28.54 -7.09
CA GLU A 508 -9.18 -29.76 -7.69
C GLU A 508 -8.73 -31.03 -6.95
N GLU A 509 -7.54 -31.06 -6.36
CA GLU A 509 -7.06 -32.18 -5.52
C GLU A 509 -7.94 -32.42 -4.30
N TYR A 510 -8.63 -31.38 -3.82
CA TYR A 510 -9.57 -31.43 -2.70
C TYR A 510 -11.04 -31.45 -3.16
N GLN A 511 -11.28 -31.71 -4.45
CA GLN A 511 -12.62 -31.74 -5.06
C GLN A 511 -13.37 -30.40 -4.92
N ILE A 512 -12.65 -29.29 -4.83
CA ILE A 512 -13.22 -27.95 -4.75
C ILE A 512 -13.38 -27.42 -6.18
N THR A 513 -14.63 -27.37 -6.65
CA THR A 513 -14.95 -26.84 -7.98
C THR A 513 -14.84 -25.32 -8.02
N GLN A 514 -14.80 -24.74 -9.23
CA GLN A 514 -14.84 -23.29 -9.41
C GLN A 514 -16.10 -22.67 -8.78
N GLU A 515 -17.27 -23.28 -8.95
CA GLU A 515 -18.54 -22.82 -8.36
C GLU A 515 -18.48 -22.81 -6.82
N MET A 516 -17.86 -23.84 -6.23
CA MET A 516 -17.61 -23.88 -4.78
C MET A 516 -16.66 -22.76 -4.36
N SER A 517 -15.56 -22.56 -5.09
CA SER A 517 -14.59 -21.50 -4.83
C SER A 517 -15.24 -20.10 -4.86
N GLU A 518 -16.10 -19.82 -5.84
CA GLU A 518 -16.86 -18.56 -5.92
C GLU A 518 -17.81 -18.37 -4.74
N THR A 519 -18.44 -19.46 -4.29
CA THR A 519 -19.32 -19.44 -3.11
C THR A 519 -18.53 -19.21 -1.82
N PHE A 520 -17.39 -19.88 -1.67
CA PHE A 520 -16.49 -19.74 -0.55
C PHE A 520 -15.87 -18.34 -0.48
N HIS A 521 -15.59 -17.75 -1.64
CA HIS A 521 -15.18 -16.36 -1.73
C HIS A 521 -16.27 -15.41 -1.18
N LYS A 522 -17.53 -15.59 -1.57
CA LYS A 522 -18.66 -14.81 -1.02
C LYS A 522 -18.79 -14.95 0.50
N TRP A 523 -18.61 -16.17 1.03
CA TRP A 523 -18.60 -16.40 2.48
C TRP A 523 -17.42 -15.71 3.17
N GLY A 524 -16.22 -15.80 2.59
CA GLY A 524 -15.02 -15.12 3.09
C GLY A 524 -15.16 -13.60 3.10
N THR A 525 -15.68 -13.02 2.03
CA THR A 525 -15.95 -11.58 1.92
C THR A 525 -17.00 -11.15 2.93
N TYR A 526 -18.13 -11.86 3.03
CA TYR A 526 -19.16 -11.54 4.03
C TYR A 526 -18.61 -11.61 5.45
N PHE A 527 -17.85 -12.66 5.76
CA PHE A 527 -17.22 -12.82 7.05
C PHE A 527 -16.28 -11.64 7.36
N ALA A 528 -15.40 -11.26 6.42
CA ALA A 528 -14.45 -10.17 6.64
C ALA A 528 -15.13 -8.80 6.75
N GLU A 529 -16.03 -8.46 5.83
CA GLU A 529 -16.59 -7.11 5.68
C GLU A 529 -17.81 -6.86 6.58
N HIS A 530 -18.66 -7.87 6.79
CA HIS A 530 -19.92 -7.71 7.52
C HIS A 530 -19.85 -8.27 8.94
N TYR A 531 -19.37 -9.50 9.12
CA TYR A 531 -19.31 -10.11 10.45
C TYR A 531 -18.18 -9.50 11.27
N VAL A 532 -16.94 -9.56 10.77
CA VAL A 532 -15.76 -8.99 11.45
C VAL A 532 -15.73 -7.47 11.34
N GLY A 533 -16.29 -6.91 10.26
CA GLY A 533 -16.29 -5.47 10.01
C GLY A 533 -14.91 -4.91 9.67
N ALA A 534 -14.02 -5.71 9.10
CA ALA A 534 -12.67 -5.32 8.68
C ALA A 534 -12.68 -4.51 7.38
N ASN A 535 -11.54 -3.93 7.00
CA ASN A 535 -11.34 -3.22 5.73
C ASN A 535 -12.25 -2.01 5.48
N ARG A 536 -12.98 -1.50 6.48
CA ARG A 536 -13.81 -0.29 6.31
C ARG A 536 -13.01 0.91 5.78
N VAL A 537 -11.75 0.99 6.20
CA VAL A 537 -10.83 2.06 5.79
C VAL A 537 -10.37 1.88 4.34
N LEU A 538 -10.33 0.65 3.81
CA LEU A 538 -9.96 0.34 2.43
C LEU A 538 -10.95 0.97 1.42
N HIS A 539 -12.22 1.14 1.79
CA HIS A 539 -13.22 1.82 0.94
C HIS A 539 -12.82 3.25 0.55
N TYR A 540 -11.95 3.89 1.31
CA TYR A 540 -11.45 5.24 1.04
C TYR A 540 -10.11 5.25 0.30
N SER A 541 -9.59 4.08 -0.09
CA SER A 541 -8.33 3.95 -0.81
C SER A 541 -8.47 4.46 -2.25
N ILE A 542 -7.45 5.18 -2.70
CA ILE A 542 -7.33 5.77 -4.03
C ILE A 542 -6.46 4.84 -4.89
N PRO A 543 -6.92 4.44 -6.09
CA PRO A 543 -6.10 3.66 -7.01
C PRO A 543 -4.81 4.37 -7.39
N GLU A 544 -3.73 3.60 -7.52
CA GLU A 544 -2.44 4.09 -8.01
C GLU A 544 -2.42 4.22 -9.53
N ILE A 545 -1.60 5.13 -10.05
CA ILE A 545 -1.35 5.30 -11.47
C ILE A 545 -0.25 4.32 -11.90
N GLY A 546 -0.62 3.27 -12.62
CA GLY A 546 0.32 2.29 -13.15
C GLY A 546 1.25 2.89 -14.22
N ILE A 547 2.56 2.87 -13.97
CA ILE A 547 3.58 3.33 -14.93
C ILE A 547 4.58 2.21 -15.17
N SER A 548 4.75 1.82 -16.44
CA SER A 548 5.77 0.85 -16.84
C SER A 548 6.92 1.56 -17.57
N LEU A 549 8.06 1.67 -16.89
CA LEU A 549 9.29 2.18 -17.52
C LEU A 549 9.75 1.29 -18.68
N GLU A 550 9.47 -0.02 -18.63
CA GLU A 550 9.78 -0.95 -19.71
C GLU A 550 8.93 -0.69 -20.94
N GLU A 551 7.64 -0.41 -20.77
CA GLU A 551 6.75 -0.03 -21.87
C GLU A 551 7.17 1.31 -22.48
N PHE A 552 7.52 2.28 -21.64
CA PHE A 552 8.05 3.56 -22.11
C PHE A 552 9.35 3.36 -22.91
N ARG A 553 10.27 2.50 -22.43
CA ARG A 553 11.51 2.16 -23.12
C ARG A 553 11.24 1.49 -24.47
N LYS A 554 10.36 0.48 -24.53
CA LYS A 554 9.98 -0.20 -25.77
C LYS A 554 9.38 0.76 -26.80
N ARG A 555 8.45 1.63 -26.37
CA ARG A 555 7.88 2.67 -27.25
C ARG A 555 8.92 3.62 -27.82
N HIS A 556 9.97 3.93 -27.05
CA HIS A 556 11.08 4.74 -27.55
C HIS A 556 11.95 3.97 -28.55
N GLN A 557 12.27 2.70 -28.27
CA GLN A 557 13.02 1.85 -29.20
C GLN A 557 12.27 1.60 -30.52
N GLU A 558 10.94 1.46 -30.49
CA GLU A 558 10.12 1.31 -31.70
C GLU A 558 10.15 2.54 -32.60
N LYS A 559 10.53 3.73 -32.10
CA LYS A 559 10.75 4.91 -32.94
C LYS A 559 12.04 4.83 -33.74
N ASP A 560 12.97 3.95 -33.36
CA ASP A 560 14.25 3.75 -34.06
C ASP A 560 14.16 2.69 -35.16
N LEU A 561 13.00 2.06 -35.36
CA LEU A 561 12.76 1.07 -36.41
C LEU A 561 11.79 1.62 -37.46
N LEU A 562 12.12 1.39 -38.73
CA LEU A 562 11.31 1.77 -39.88
C LEU A 562 10.93 0.52 -40.68
N ASN A 563 9.62 0.23 -40.72
CA ASN A 563 9.06 -0.88 -41.50
C ASN A 563 8.55 -0.34 -42.83
N CYS A 564 9.31 -0.58 -43.89
CA CYS A 564 8.97 -0.13 -45.23
C CYS A 564 8.30 -1.23 -46.04
N GLN A 565 7.44 -0.84 -46.98
CA GLN A 565 6.79 -1.75 -47.91
C GLN A 565 7.03 -1.32 -49.35
N LEU A 566 7.24 -2.28 -50.24
CA LEU A 566 7.28 -2.08 -51.69
C LEU A 566 6.22 -2.94 -52.35
N PHE A 567 5.19 -2.30 -52.90
CA PHE A 567 4.15 -2.93 -53.69
C PHE A 567 4.57 -3.01 -55.16
N VAL A 568 4.28 -4.15 -55.78
CA VAL A 568 4.66 -4.46 -57.16
C VAL A 568 3.38 -4.72 -57.96
N ASP A 569 3.13 -3.93 -59.00
CA ASP A 569 1.98 -4.14 -59.90
C ASP A 569 2.40 -5.07 -61.05
N THR A 570 1.88 -6.31 -61.05
CA THR A 570 2.12 -7.29 -62.12
C THR A 570 1.13 -7.18 -63.30
N GLY A 571 0.19 -6.22 -63.24
CA GLY A 571 -0.80 -5.95 -64.28
C GLY A 571 -2.23 -5.80 -63.80
N ASN A 572 -2.49 -5.90 -62.49
CA ASN A 572 -3.81 -5.83 -61.87
C ASN A 572 -3.93 -4.71 -60.82
N GLY A 573 -2.99 -3.77 -60.80
CA GLY A 573 -2.87 -2.72 -59.79
C GLY A 573 -2.10 -3.20 -58.54
N PHE A 574 -1.83 -2.27 -57.61
CA PHE A 574 -1.16 -2.60 -56.35
C PHE A 574 -2.09 -3.38 -55.41
N ARG A 575 -1.67 -4.57 -54.98
CA ARG A 575 -2.43 -5.47 -54.09
C ARG A 575 -1.58 -5.93 -52.90
N GLU A 576 -2.26 -6.29 -51.80
CA GLU A 576 -1.60 -6.74 -50.57
C GLU A 576 -0.80 -8.04 -50.76
N GLU A 577 -1.22 -8.91 -51.67
CA GLU A 577 -0.53 -10.17 -51.97
C GLU A 577 0.76 -9.97 -52.78
N GLU A 578 0.94 -8.79 -53.39
CA GLU A 578 2.07 -8.45 -54.26
C GLU A 578 2.94 -7.34 -53.64
N LYS A 579 3.38 -7.56 -52.38
CA LYS A 579 4.26 -6.64 -51.65
C LYS A 579 5.49 -7.32 -51.05
N ILE A 580 6.54 -6.54 -50.88
CA ILE A 580 7.77 -6.92 -50.18
C ILE A 580 7.90 -6.02 -48.94
N GLN A 581 8.11 -6.62 -47.78
CA GLN A 581 8.38 -5.88 -46.54
C GLN A 581 9.87 -5.91 -46.22
N ALA A 582 10.39 -4.80 -45.71
CA ALA A 582 11.75 -4.71 -45.23
C ALA A 582 11.83 -3.78 -44.03
N GLU A 583 12.51 -4.24 -42.98
CA GLU A 583 12.76 -3.45 -41.77
C GLU A 583 14.17 -2.84 -41.82
N THR A 584 14.30 -1.61 -41.33
CA THR A 584 15.59 -0.92 -41.25
C THR A 584 15.66 -0.06 -39.98
N VAL A 585 16.87 0.09 -39.44
CA VAL A 585 17.11 0.92 -38.25
C VAL A 585 17.35 2.36 -38.68
N LEU A 586 16.67 3.29 -38.02
CA LEU A 586 16.92 4.72 -38.16
C LEU A 586 18.17 5.11 -37.40
N GLN A 587 19.11 5.74 -38.09
CA GLN A 587 20.29 6.37 -37.47
C GLN A 587 20.15 7.89 -37.65
N ASP A 588 19.80 8.59 -36.57
CA ASP A 588 19.51 10.03 -36.59
C ASP A 588 18.48 10.42 -37.69
N GLY A 589 17.44 9.59 -37.83
CA GLY A 589 16.40 9.74 -38.85
C GLY A 589 16.81 9.31 -40.25
N ALA A 590 18.06 8.92 -40.51
CA ALA A 590 18.48 8.35 -41.78
C ALA A 590 18.09 6.88 -41.89
N PHE A 591 17.56 6.48 -43.06
CA PHE A 591 17.23 5.10 -43.37
C PHE A 591 17.89 4.66 -44.68
N ARG A 592 18.18 3.36 -44.78
CA ARG A 592 18.54 2.69 -46.03
C ARG A 592 17.85 1.34 -46.08
N VAL A 593 17.10 1.10 -47.14
CA VAL A 593 16.33 -0.13 -47.34
C VAL A 593 16.58 -0.69 -48.75
N THR A 594 16.60 -2.01 -48.87
CA THR A 594 16.77 -2.73 -50.14
C THR A 594 15.68 -3.77 -50.27
N PHE A 595 14.98 -3.78 -51.41
CA PHE A 595 13.95 -4.76 -51.77
C PHE A 595 14.44 -5.61 -52.93
N ASP A 596 14.25 -6.94 -52.85
CA ASP A 596 14.61 -7.90 -53.90
C ASP A 596 13.37 -8.22 -54.77
N LEU A 597 13.45 -7.89 -56.06
CA LEU A 597 12.39 -8.06 -57.04
C LEU A 597 12.49 -9.36 -57.85
N LYS A 598 13.45 -10.26 -57.59
CA LYS A 598 13.69 -11.47 -58.42
C LYS A 598 12.47 -12.37 -58.60
N ASN A 599 11.55 -12.37 -57.63
CA ASN A 599 10.34 -13.18 -57.68
C ASN A 599 9.24 -12.56 -58.56
N PHE A 600 9.41 -11.33 -59.04
CA PHE A 600 8.46 -10.60 -59.86
C PHE A 600 8.99 -10.44 -61.29
N LYS A 601 8.39 -11.15 -62.24
CA LYS A 601 8.70 -11.00 -63.68
C LYS A 601 7.70 -10.04 -64.32
N ASP A 602 8.18 -9.17 -65.21
CA ASP A 602 7.36 -8.30 -66.06
C ASP A 602 6.40 -7.35 -65.29
N TRP A 603 6.85 -6.81 -64.15
CA TRP A 603 6.09 -5.80 -63.40
C TRP A 603 5.96 -4.47 -64.16
N LYS A 604 4.84 -3.77 -63.95
CA LYS A 604 4.46 -2.54 -64.67
C LYS A 604 4.71 -1.26 -63.87
N ALA A 605 4.54 -1.32 -62.55
CA ALA A 605 4.74 -0.18 -61.67
C ALA A 605 5.17 -0.64 -60.27
N LEU A 606 5.81 0.28 -59.54
CA LEU A 606 6.27 0.07 -58.17
C LEU A 606 5.79 1.21 -57.29
N ARG A 607 5.39 0.87 -56.06
CA ARG A 607 4.94 1.82 -55.04
C ARG A 607 5.67 1.55 -53.73
N PHE A 608 6.33 2.57 -53.21
CA PHE A 608 7.07 2.52 -51.96
C PHE A 608 6.32 3.26 -50.87
N ASP A 609 6.05 2.55 -49.79
CA ASP A 609 5.38 3.05 -48.60
C ASP A 609 6.46 3.06 -47.49
N PRO A 610 7.04 4.23 -47.15
CA PRO A 610 8.17 4.29 -46.22
C PRO A 610 7.81 3.89 -44.79
N LEU A 611 6.54 3.99 -44.41
CA LEU A 611 6.00 3.55 -43.12
C LEU A 611 4.47 3.36 -43.23
N GLU A 612 3.87 2.73 -42.24
CA GLU A 612 2.42 2.49 -42.16
C GLU A 612 1.86 3.07 -40.85
N GLY A 613 0.64 3.62 -40.89
CA GLY A 613 -0.09 4.05 -39.71
C GLY A 613 0.36 5.35 -39.02
N LYS A 614 1.34 6.10 -39.53
CA LYS A 614 1.82 7.36 -38.89
C LYS A 614 2.09 8.49 -39.91
N PRO A 615 1.87 9.76 -39.54
CA PRO A 615 2.29 10.90 -40.34
C PRO A 615 3.82 11.08 -40.27
N CYS A 616 4.42 11.64 -41.32
CA CYS A 616 5.86 11.87 -41.35
C CYS A 616 6.28 13.01 -42.27
N ILE A 617 7.53 13.43 -42.10
CA ILE A 617 8.28 14.15 -43.13
C ILE A 617 9.31 13.18 -43.69
N CYS A 618 9.26 12.92 -44.99
CA CYS A 618 10.20 12.00 -45.65
C CYS A 618 10.96 12.73 -46.75
N ARG A 619 12.28 12.56 -46.78
CA ARG A 619 13.17 13.09 -47.81
C ARG A 619 13.99 11.97 -48.39
N ILE A 620 13.80 11.73 -49.69
CA ILE A 620 14.59 10.74 -50.42
C ILE A 620 15.97 11.32 -50.74
N ASP A 621 17.02 10.57 -50.41
CA ASP A 621 18.39 10.85 -50.85
C ASP A 621 18.63 10.22 -52.22
N HIS A 622 18.77 11.06 -53.24
CA HIS A 622 19.00 10.60 -54.61
C HIS A 622 20.37 9.95 -54.82
N ALA A 623 21.39 10.26 -54.02
CA ALA A 623 22.72 9.66 -54.16
C ALA A 623 22.73 8.19 -53.69
N GLY A 624 21.98 7.89 -52.62
CA GLY A 624 21.83 6.55 -52.07
C GLY A 624 20.65 5.74 -52.64
N THR A 625 19.92 6.27 -53.62
CA THR A 625 18.69 5.64 -54.16
C THR A 625 18.83 5.34 -55.65
N ASN A 626 18.57 4.09 -56.07
CA ASN A 626 18.71 3.66 -57.47
C ASN A 626 17.44 3.83 -58.31
N ALA A 627 16.50 4.66 -57.84
CA ALA A 627 15.18 4.88 -58.44
C ALA A 627 14.75 6.35 -58.35
N LYS A 628 13.82 6.78 -59.21
CA LYS A 628 13.17 8.09 -59.09
C LYS A 628 11.86 7.94 -58.33
N LEU A 629 11.74 8.62 -57.20
CA LEU A 629 10.54 8.58 -56.35
C LEU A 629 9.73 9.86 -56.49
N LYS A 630 8.42 9.72 -56.61
CA LYS A 630 7.46 10.84 -56.62
C LYS A 630 6.40 10.63 -55.55
N ALA A 631 6.32 11.55 -54.59
CA ALA A 631 5.28 11.53 -53.58
C ALA A 631 3.89 11.66 -54.22
N VAL A 632 2.96 10.81 -53.80
CA VAL A 632 1.60 10.73 -54.37
C VAL A 632 0.60 11.48 -53.51
N ASN A 633 0.67 11.28 -52.19
CA ASN A 633 -0.29 11.78 -51.22
C ASN A 633 0.35 12.71 -50.17
N ALA A 634 1.50 13.30 -50.49
CA ALA A 634 2.08 14.35 -49.66
C ALA A 634 1.15 15.57 -49.60
N SER A 635 0.93 16.08 -48.40
CA SER A 635 0.14 17.28 -48.14
C SER A 635 0.86 18.56 -48.58
N GLY A 636 2.18 18.50 -48.77
CA GLY A 636 3.01 19.57 -49.32
C GLY A 636 4.50 19.27 -49.22
N LYS A 637 5.35 20.20 -49.70
CA LYS A 637 6.80 20.17 -49.46
C LYS A 637 7.18 21.17 -48.38
N VAL A 638 8.02 20.73 -47.44
CA VAL A 638 8.62 21.55 -46.39
C VAL A 638 10.14 21.54 -46.53
N GLU A 639 10.83 22.39 -45.77
CA GLU A 639 12.29 22.55 -45.82
C GLU A 639 13.07 21.22 -45.71
N HIS A 640 12.50 20.25 -44.98
CA HIS A 640 13.13 18.96 -44.70
C HIS A 640 12.56 17.76 -45.47
N GLY A 641 11.68 17.96 -46.46
CA GLY A 641 11.16 16.86 -47.29
C GLY A 641 9.70 17.00 -47.71
N ASP A 642 9.13 15.89 -48.18
CA ASP A 642 7.69 15.77 -48.43
C ASP A 642 6.98 15.54 -47.09
N LEU A 643 5.98 16.39 -46.80
CA LEU A 643 5.14 16.30 -45.61
C LEU A 643 3.92 15.42 -45.91
N PHE A 644 3.79 14.33 -45.16
CA PHE A 644 2.63 13.45 -45.19
C PHE A 644 1.86 13.60 -43.87
N LEU A 645 0.68 14.22 -43.94
CA LEU A 645 -0.27 14.25 -42.82
C LEU A 645 -1.24 13.05 -42.84
N THR A 646 -1.14 12.23 -43.88
CA THR A 646 -1.74 10.90 -43.98
C THR A 646 -0.92 9.90 -43.15
N THR A 647 -1.59 8.88 -42.63
CA THR A 647 -0.95 7.78 -41.88
C THR A 647 -0.18 6.83 -42.79
N ASP A 648 -0.46 6.83 -44.09
CA ASP A 648 0.11 5.89 -45.04
C ASP A 648 0.79 6.68 -46.17
N PRO A 649 2.02 7.18 -45.97
CA PRO A 649 2.76 7.90 -47.00
C PRO A 649 3.07 7.02 -48.20
N VAL A 650 2.93 7.57 -49.41
CA VAL A 650 3.09 6.80 -50.65
C VAL A 650 3.99 7.54 -51.64
N TYR A 651 4.98 6.81 -52.17
CA TYR A 651 5.79 7.19 -53.31
C TYR A 651 5.56 6.25 -54.49
N LEU A 652 5.37 6.81 -55.69
CA LEU A 652 5.53 6.04 -56.92
C LEU A 652 7.01 5.95 -57.27
N VAL A 653 7.46 4.73 -57.55
CA VAL A 653 8.85 4.43 -57.87
C VAL A 653 8.96 4.22 -59.37
N LYS A 654 9.83 5.00 -60.01
CA LYS A 654 10.18 4.86 -61.43
C LYS A 654 11.65 4.44 -61.56
N MET A 655 11.85 3.24 -62.08
CA MET A 655 13.18 2.73 -62.40
C MET A 655 13.59 3.18 -63.81
N GLU A 656 14.89 3.42 -64.01
CA GLU A 656 15.44 3.72 -65.35
C GLU A 656 15.62 2.44 -66.18
N GLU A 657 15.87 1.30 -65.53
CA GLU A 657 15.96 -0.05 -66.11
C GLU A 657 15.31 -1.05 -65.15
N ASN A 658 14.73 -2.14 -65.68
CA ASN A 658 14.21 -3.23 -64.86
C ASN A 658 15.38 -3.97 -64.20
N LYS A 659 15.67 -3.60 -62.95
CA LYS A 659 16.70 -4.22 -62.11
C LYS A 659 16.06 -5.16 -61.11
N ASP A 660 16.82 -6.18 -60.72
CA ASP A 660 16.41 -7.19 -59.73
C ASP A 660 16.28 -6.61 -58.30
N GLN A 661 16.70 -5.37 -58.04
CA GLN A 661 16.66 -4.77 -56.71
C GLN A 661 16.35 -3.27 -56.75
N VAL A 662 15.59 -2.83 -55.75
CA VAL A 662 15.31 -1.41 -55.47
C VAL A 662 15.98 -1.03 -54.16
N LYS A 663 16.88 -0.04 -54.22
CA LYS A 663 17.59 0.51 -53.06
C LYS A 663 17.11 1.93 -52.84
N ILE A 664 16.59 2.22 -51.66
CA ILE A 664 16.07 3.53 -51.28
C ILE A 664 16.79 3.97 -50.01
N SER A 665 17.36 5.17 -50.05
CA SER A 665 17.94 5.84 -48.89
C SER A 665 17.26 7.19 -48.70
N GLY A 666 17.18 7.66 -47.46
CA GLY A 666 16.57 8.95 -47.17
C GLY A 666 16.66 9.33 -45.70
N MET A 667 16.01 10.44 -45.37
CA MET A 667 15.75 10.83 -43.99
C MET A 667 14.25 10.85 -43.74
N ILE A 668 13.84 10.41 -42.56
CA ILE A 668 12.46 10.41 -42.15
C ILE A 668 12.32 10.89 -40.71
N ALA A 669 11.35 11.76 -40.48
CA ALA A 669 10.92 12.19 -39.16
C ALA A 669 9.46 11.79 -38.98
N VAL A 670 9.22 10.83 -38.09
CA VAL A 670 7.86 10.39 -37.73
C VAL A 670 7.24 11.43 -36.81
N LEU A 671 6.06 11.93 -37.17
CA LEU A 671 5.36 12.96 -36.41
C LEU A 671 4.41 12.31 -35.40
N SER A 672 4.27 12.91 -34.22
CA SER A 672 3.15 12.63 -33.33
C SER A 672 1.84 13.12 -33.95
N MET A 673 0.71 12.60 -33.47
CA MET A 673 -0.60 13.05 -33.96
C MET A 673 -0.85 14.53 -33.64
N GLU A 674 -0.34 15.02 -32.51
CA GLU A 674 -0.43 16.43 -32.11
C GLU A 674 0.39 17.32 -33.05
N GLU A 675 1.64 16.95 -33.34
CA GLU A 675 2.50 17.67 -34.29
C GLU A 675 1.90 17.70 -35.71
N ALA A 676 1.26 16.60 -36.14
CA ALA A 676 0.57 16.54 -37.41
C ALA A 676 -0.67 17.47 -37.44
N LEU A 677 -1.45 17.52 -36.37
CA LEU A 677 -2.60 18.43 -36.22
C LEU A 677 -2.19 19.90 -36.23
N GLU A 678 -1.13 20.27 -35.51
CA GLU A 678 -0.59 21.63 -35.53
C GLU A 678 -0.18 22.05 -36.95
N ARG A 679 0.53 21.18 -37.66
CA ARG A 679 0.98 21.43 -39.04
C ARG A 679 -0.21 21.48 -40.02
N ALA A 680 -1.24 20.65 -39.82
CA ALA A 680 -2.47 20.71 -40.59
C ALA A 680 -3.18 22.07 -40.43
N ASN A 681 -3.30 22.54 -39.18
CA ASN A 681 -3.89 23.84 -38.85
C ASN A 681 -3.10 25.00 -39.45
N TRP A 682 -1.76 24.94 -39.42
CA TRP A 682 -0.90 25.93 -40.06
C TRP A 682 -1.09 26.00 -41.59
N LEU A 683 -1.21 24.85 -42.27
CA LEU A 683 -1.48 24.80 -43.72
C LEU A 683 -2.86 25.39 -44.07
N LEU A 684 -3.87 25.14 -43.25
CA LEU A 684 -5.22 25.69 -43.40
C LEU A 684 -5.22 27.22 -43.17
N GLY A 685 -4.48 27.71 -42.18
CA GLY A 685 -4.29 29.14 -41.91
C GLY A 685 -3.65 29.90 -43.09
N LYS A 686 -2.66 29.29 -43.78
CA LYS A 686 -2.06 29.86 -45.00
C LYS A 686 -3.03 29.93 -46.18
N LYS A 687 -3.93 28.96 -46.35
CA LYS A 687 -4.95 28.98 -47.43
C LYS A 687 -6.00 30.07 -47.21
N ASN A 688 -6.39 30.35 -45.97
CA ASN A 688 -7.34 31.41 -45.65
C ASN A 688 -6.75 32.82 -45.80
N GLY A 689 -5.43 33.01 -45.62
CA GLY A 689 -4.75 34.29 -45.87
C GLY A 689 -4.57 34.64 -47.36
N LEU A 690 -4.57 33.64 -48.26
CA LEU A 690 -4.46 33.84 -49.71
C LEU A 690 -5.80 34.07 -50.43
N ALA A 691 -6.93 33.77 -49.77
CA ALA A 691 -8.27 34.05 -50.28
C ALA A 691 -8.73 35.51 -50.07
N PHE A 692 -8.02 36.29 -49.25
CA PHE A 692 -8.34 37.71 -49.00
C PHE A 692 -7.78 38.69 -50.05
N TRP A 693 -7.00 38.21 -51.04
CA TRP A 693 -6.32 39.04 -52.06
C TRP A 693 -6.57 38.61 -53.52
N ARG A 694 -7.72 38.00 -53.83
CA ARG A 694 -8.19 37.84 -55.22
C ARG A 694 -9.68 38.22 -55.31
N LYS A 695 -9.92 39.49 -55.64
CA LYS A 695 -11.17 39.95 -56.28
C LYS A 695 -11.23 39.46 -57.72
#